data_AF-A0A507AW00-F1
#
_entry.id   AF-A0A507AW00-F1
#
_cell.length_a   1.000
_cell.length_b   1.000
_cell.length_c   1.000
_cell.angle_alpha   90.00
_cell.angle_beta   90.00
_cell.angle_gamma   90.00
#
_symmetry.space_group_name_H-M   'P 1'
#
loop_
_entity.id
_entity.type
_entity.pdbx_description
1 polymer ?
#
loop_
_entity_poly.entity_id
_entity_poly.type
_entity_poly.pdbx_seq_one_letter_code
_entity_poly.pdbx_strand_id
1 'polypeptide(L)'
;MASNLKRPVGDDQSQDIKRVKLDPDQQLITKFFTKQSTEDVGDDQESSGAPSPVEPASNSEHDSEVPPPISPADNSESSSELSTPPSSPPGSPPGSPPASPPSAPAVAQPGQPLVWADKRQSLCSALPWFKSYQGGLHTGGGFIKGLLIDAEARNRDVIGSDVIMTNIGGGKVDDGSGKRVHIADQDEGRYVKALRANRDAKKPIGVILGKKLQLRPKHALVLTDQLGKNYPHQPGPQLQKRYSVLEWFHVVDVFQEKYQSNPNTPLVTLWALRLEKIKDEETSWWSDGHTAIDTPVDAPLPVEKCGECDQDHPQIFTQGWTCLKADCTEFFNFRNVPVELSELVYSPQYLGQRTKFQGDADLLPPIMPPLPDTEYFPEDKEATYGTEETFRQGMVCHRCGGCSSRRFWTHWQCENPDCEYIHKAGMIKYPLKNVLIENKALKKLKARSKSCRSSFPSQSSDPFELSKHDGLKRIEDRKYGAYTAATYLLPGPDKETIGTVTILRSDSTINGQPGGADSLWEQLEGNEDLDLKRNPVRHPGRSSEILTRHFGKNYGSPYKFVVSVESSAFKGAPQPILKALMMMTWAGEKVISDMADIVTEAWDPALVPNVYQDFNELLHLGYMEKDKIDYHDDGESELGPTVATLSLGSPSTMSFKPKRKSGV
;
A
#
# COMPACT_ATOMS: atom_id res chain seq x y z
N MET A 1 53.25 11.79 57.59
CA MET A 1 52.83 13.02 56.89
C MET A 1 52.99 12.80 55.40
N ALA A 2 52.14 13.42 54.58
CA ALA A 2 52.13 13.36 53.12
C ALA A 2 53.52 13.35 52.46
N SER A 3 53.65 12.74 51.27
CA SER A 3 54.31 13.40 50.13
C SER A 3 54.29 12.55 48.85
N ASN A 4 53.84 13.22 47.78
CA ASN A 4 54.09 12.91 46.39
C ASN A 4 55.59 13.10 46.03
N LEU A 5 56.10 12.39 45.02
CA LEU A 5 56.54 12.93 43.70
C LEU A 5 57.54 12.02 42.94
N LYS A 6 57.14 11.69 41.70
CA LYS A 6 57.86 11.63 40.40
C LYS A 6 59.10 10.72 40.16
N ARG A 7 58.89 9.77 39.20
CA ARG A 7 59.57 9.48 37.88
C ARG A 7 61.13 9.41 37.83
N PRO A 8 61.81 8.70 36.87
CA PRO A 8 61.39 8.45 35.47
C PRO A 8 61.85 7.14 34.74
N VAL A 9 61.24 6.93 33.55
CA VAL A 9 61.76 6.44 32.24
C VAL A 9 62.35 5.02 32.09
N GLY A 10 61.80 4.30 31.10
CA GLY A 10 62.44 3.18 30.40
C GLY A 10 61.79 2.96 29.03
N ASP A 11 62.62 2.93 27.98
CA ASP A 11 62.37 2.33 26.65
C ASP A 11 63.31 1.12 26.53
N ASP A 12 62.82 0.01 25.96
CA ASP A 12 63.35 -0.63 24.72
C ASP A 12 63.07 -2.17 24.63
N GLN A 13 62.48 -2.52 23.49
CA GLN A 13 62.49 -3.75 22.65
C GLN A 13 62.49 -5.22 23.15
N SER A 14 61.46 -5.93 22.62
CA SER A 14 61.45 -7.22 21.89
C SER A 14 61.66 -8.58 22.61
N GLN A 15 60.69 -9.51 22.48
CA GLN A 15 60.76 -10.71 21.61
C GLN A 15 59.53 -11.66 21.76
N ASP A 16 59.05 -12.12 20.60
CA ASP A 16 58.27 -13.31 20.18
C ASP A 16 57.61 -14.28 21.19
N ILE A 17 56.31 -14.56 20.98
CA ILE A 17 55.72 -15.91 21.09
C ILE A 17 54.64 -16.17 20.00
N LYS A 18 55.02 -17.05 19.05
CA LYS A 18 54.30 -18.11 18.29
C LYS A 18 52.78 -18.05 18.01
N ARG A 19 52.47 -18.08 16.70
CA ARG A 19 51.20 -18.44 16.06
C ARG A 19 50.80 -19.91 16.27
N VAL A 20 49.55 -20.15 16.62
CA VAL A 20 48.85 -21.45 16.45
C VAL A 20 47.85 -21.30 15.30
N LYS A 21 47.89 -22.23 14.34
CA LYS A 21 46.99 -22.34 13.18
C LYS A 21 45.66 -22.96 13.61
N LEU A 22 44.54 -22.39 13.16
CA LEU A 22 43.20 -22.98 13.22
C LEU A 22 42.78 -23.52 11.83
N ASP A 23 41.91 -24.52 11.89
CA ASP A 23 41.47 -25.51 10.89
C ASP A 23 40.69 -24.90 9.67
N PRO A 24 40.83 -25.40 8.42
CA PRO A 24 40.22 -24.79 7.23
C PRO A 24 38.72 -25.07 6.96
N ASP A 25 38.00 -25.82 7.80
CA ASP A 25 36.62 -26.27 7.48
C ASP A 25 35.47 -25.35 7.99
N GLN A 26 35.70 -24.03 8.08
CA GLN A 26 34.65 -23.04 8.40
C GLN A 26 34.57 -21.84 7.46
N GLN A 27 34.65 -22.06 6.15
CA GLN A 27 34.28 -21.04 5.16
C GLN A 27 33.38 -21.60 4.06
N LEU A 28 32.09 -21.76 4.37
CA LEU A 28 31.08 -22.02 3.34
C LEU A 28 29.65 -21.63 3.76
N ILE A 29 29.44 -20.40 4.25
CA ILE A 29 28.10 -19.78 4.27
C ILE A 29 28.23 -18.29 3.93
N THR A 30 28.44 -17.98 2.64
CA THR A 30 28.22 -16.62 2.12
C THR A 30 27.84 -16.66 0.64
N LYS A 31 26.85 -17.49 0.27
CA LYS A 31 26.14 -17.44 -1.03
C LYS A 31 24.72 -17.99 -0.91
N PHE A 32 23.86 -17.42 -0.08
CA PHE A 32 22.40 -17.66 -0.15
C PHE A 32 21.61 -16.47 0.44
N PHE A 33 21.73 -15.30 -0.17
CA PHE A 33 20.80 -14.18 0.06
C PHE A 33 20.50 -13.48 -1.27
N THR A 34 19.74 -14.17 -2.12
CA THR A 34 18.86 -13.56 -3.14
C THR A 34 17.98 -14.65 -3.72
N LYS A 35 16.87 -14.96 -3.05
CA LYS A 35 15.61 -15.42 -3.66
C LYS A 35 14.54 -15.58 -2.57
N GLN A 36 13.35 -15.06 -2.89
CA GLN A 36 12.04 -15.25 -2.24
C GLN A 36 11.70 -14.42 -0.99
N SER A 37 10.83 -13.44 -1.20
CA SER A 37 9.49 -13.43 -0.59
C SER A 37 8.50 -12.66 -1.47
N THR A 38 7.91 -13.37 -2.42
CA THR A 38 6.59 -13.05 -2.97
C THR A 38 5.52 -13.66 -2.05
N GLU A 39 4.42 -12.93 -1.89
CA GLU A 39 3.13 -13.35 -1.30
C GLU A 39 3.05 -13.46 0.24
N ASP A 40 2.37 -12.49 0.85
CA ASP A 40 1.07 -12.71 1.52
C ASP A 40 0.48 -11.37 2.01
N VAL A 41 -0.61 -10.93 1.38
CA VAL A 41 -1.58 -9.98 1.94
C VAL A 41 -2.84 -10.82 2.12
N GLY A 42 -3.17 -11.16 3.36
CA GLY A 42 -4.31 -12.01 3.68
C GLY A 42 -5.63 -11.35 3.30
N ASP A 43 -6.31 -11.95 2.32
CA ASP A 43 -7.76 -12.09 2.31
C ASP A 43 -8.06 -13.53 2.80
N ASP A 44 -9.06 -13.67 3.67
CA ASP A 44 -9.48 -14.94 4.28
C ASP A 44 -9.77 -16.02 3.23
N GLN A 45 -9.06 -17.15 3.29
CA GLN A 45 -9.43 -18.39 2.60
C GLN A 45 -9.12 -19.63 3.45
N GLU A 46 -10.17 -20.33 3.87
CA GLU A 46 -10.10 -21.75 4.21
C GLU A 46 -9.83 -22.56 2.93
N SER A 47 -8.87 -23.48 2.95
CA SER A 47 -8.84 -24.58 1.98
C SER A 47 -8.17 -25.84 2.52
N SER A 48 -8.71 -26.96 2.07
CA SER A 48 -8.50 -28.34 2.51
C SER A 48 -7.44 -29.08 1.67
N GLY A 49 -6.45 -29.68 2.34
CA GLY A 49 -5.99 -31.07 2.17
C GLY A 49 -5.48 -31.64 0.83
N ALA A 50 -4.14 -31.73 0.74
CA ALA A 50 -3.30 -32.85 0.23
C ALA A 50 -3.14 -33.10 -1.31
N PRO A 51 -2.13 -33.87 -1.77
CA PRO A 51 -0.71 -33.98 -1.35
C PRO A 51 0.30 -33.85 -2.53
N SER A 52 1.58 -33.55 -2.23
CA SER A 52 2.76 -33.74 -3.12
C SER A 52 3.30 -35.19 -3.01
N PRO A 53 4.44 -35.63 -3.62
CA PRO A 53 5.40 -34.97 -4.55
C PRO A 53 5.92 -35.88 -5.70
N VAL A 54 6.68 -35.33 -6.68
CA VAL A 54 7.84 -36.00 -7.34
C VAL A 54 8.80 -34.94 -7.95
N GLU A 55 10.07 -34.94 -7.54
CA GLU A 55 11.27 -34.43 -8.26
C GLU A 55 12.01 -35.63 -8.92
N PRO A 56 13.04 -35.53 -9.82
CA PRO A 56 13.93 -34.40 -10.13
C PRO A 56 14.33 -34.25 -11.63
N ALA A 57 15.16 -33.25 -11.98
CA ALA A 57 16.43 -33.44 -12.72
C ALA A 57 17.17 -32.11 -12.99
N SER A 58 18.44 -32.09 -12.60
CA SER A 58 19.47 -31.09 -12.87
C SER A 58 19.93 -31.08 -14.33
N ASN A 59 20.26 -29.91 -14.89
CA ASN A 59 21.30 -29.80 -15.92
C ASN A 59 21.90 -28.40 -16.00
N SER A 60 23.13 -28.39 -16.51
CA SER A 60 24.23 -27.44 -16.33
C SER A 60 24.47 -26.50 -17.51
N GLU A 61 25.27 -25.45 -17.26
CA GLU A 61 26.02 -24.59 -18.20
C GLU A 61 25.15 -23.63 -19.07
N HIS A 62 25.49 -22.36 -19.32
CA HIS A 62 26.78 -21.73 -19.58
C HIS A 62 26.80 -20.22 -19.23
N ASP A 63 27.94 -19.75 -18.71
CA ASP A 63 28.29 -18.34 -18.46
C ASP A 63 28.50 -17.52 -19.75
N SER A 64 28.20 -16.21 -19.69
CA SER A 64 28.77 -15.19 -20.58
C SER A 64 28.96 -13.87 -19.81
N GLU A 65 30.16 -13.33 -19.96
CA GLU A 65 30.87 -12.39 -19.10
C GLU A 65 30.30 -10.97 -19.09
N VAL A 66 30.43 -10.31 -17.93
CA VAL A 66 30.31 -8.85 -17.74
C VAL A 66 31.68 -8.32 -17.29
N PRO A 67 32.22 -7.24 -17.86
CA PRO A 67 33.57 -6.76 -17.53
C PRO A 67 33.61 -6.06 -16.15
N PRO A 68 34.78 -6.06 -15.47
CA PRO A 68 34.89 -5.54 -14.11
C PRO A 68 35.02 -4.00 -14.06
N PRO A 69 34.66 -3.38 -12.92
CA PRO A 69 34.77 -1.93 -12.72
C PRO A 69 36.22 -1.50 -12.41
N ILE A 70 36.61 -0.36 -12.97
CA ILE A 70 37.90 0.29 -12.82
C ILE A 70 38.00 0.96 -11.43
N SER A 71 39.10 0.69 -10.71
CA SER A 71 39.46 1.35 -9.44
C SER A 71 40.10 2.74 -9.68
N PRO A 72 39.99 3.68 -8.73
CA PRO A 72 40.47 5.05 -8.92
C PRO A 72 41.98 5.14 -8.66
N ALA A 73 42.66 5.94 -9.48
CA ALA A 73 44.06 6.31 -9.29
C ALA A 73 44.17 7.69 -8.61
N ASP A 74 45.08 7.75 -7.65
CA ASP A 74 45.64 8.97 -7.06
C ASP A 74 46.22 9.91 -8.12
N ASN A 75 46.05 11.23 -7.94
CA ASN A 75 47.15 12.20 -8.04
C ASN A 75 46.74 13.62 -7.59
N SER A 76 47.48 14.06 -6.56
CA SER A 76 48.04 15.39 -6.26
C SER A 76 47.63 16.65 -7.04
N GLU A 77 47.27 17.66 -6.25
CA GLU A 77 47.63 19.10 -6.30
C GLU A 77 47.66 19.85 -7.66
N SER A 78 46.75 20.83 -7.81
CA SER A 78 47.17 22.22 -8.07
C SER A 78 46.07 23.22 -7.69
N SER A 79 46.54 24.32 -7.11
CA SER A 79 45.81 25.45 -6.54
C SER A 79 45.34 26.46 -7.60
N SER A 80 44.09 26.93 -7.49
CA SER A 80 43.72 28.29 -7.92
C SER A 80 42.45 28.75 -7.20
N GLU A 81 42.57 29.90 -6.55
CA GLU A 81 41.57 30.59 -5.75
C GLU A 81 40.31 30.96 -6.56
N LEU A 82 39.12 30.72 -5.98
CA LEU A 82 37.94 31.51 -6.29
C LEU A 82 37.09 31.69 -5.01
N SER A 83 37.10 32.94 -4.55
CA SER A 83 36.35 33.61 -3.49
C SER A 83 35.03 32.97 -3.02
N THR A 84 34.94 32.74 -1.71
CA THR A 84 33.70 32.43 -0.96
C THR A 84 32.87 33.71 -0.72
N PRO A 85 31.53 33.66 -0.86
CA PRO A 85 30.64 34.63 -0.23
C PRO A 85 30.33 34.21 1.23
N PRO A 86 29.97 35.16 2.10
CA PRO A 86 29.87 34.93 3.55
C PRO A 86 28.68 34.05 3.91
N SER A 87 28.91 33.20 4.92
CA SER A 87 27.93 32.35 5.59
C SER A 87 26.78 33.16 6.19
N SER A 88 25.55 32.86 5.77
CA SER A 88 24.33 33.29 6.47
C SER A 88 24.17 32.53 7.80
N PRO A 89 23.52 33.11 8.83
CA PRO A 89 23.29 32.46 10.13
C PRO A 89 22.33 31.26 9.99
N PRO A 90 22.28 30.34 10.97
CA PRO A 90 21.38 29.19 10.94
C PRO A 90 19.93 29.67 10.90
N GLY A 91 19.27 29.44 9.76
CA GLY A 91 17.85 29.71 9.58
C GLY A 91 17.01 28.80 10.47
N SER A 92 15.95 29.37 11.05
CA SER A 92 14.87 28.65 11.72
C SER A 92 14.38 27.47 10.86
N PRO A 93 13.93 26.35 11.48
CA PRO A 93 13.37 25.23 10.74
C PRO A 93 12.17 25.69 9.91
N PRO A 94 11.92 25.07 8.74
CA PRO A 94 10.85 25.50 7.85
C PRO A 94 9.51 25.28 8.55
N GLY A 95 8.83 26.38 8.86
CA GLY A 95 7.44 26.33 9.32
C GLY A 95 6.53 25.76 8.23
N SER A 96 5.37 25.23 8.64
CA SER A 96 4.32 24.75 7.74
C SER A 96 4.11 25.71 6.56
N PRO A 97 4.13 25.23 5.30
CA PRO A 97 3.93 26.11 4.16
C PRO A 97 2.56 26.79 4.22
N PRO A 98 2.47 28.07 3.83
CA PRO A 98 1.20 28.79 3.80
C PRO A 98 0.22 28.13 2.83
N ALA A 99 -1.07 28.20 3.15
CA ALA A 99 -2.11 27.66 2.28
C ALA A 99 -2.09 28.41 0.95
N SER A 100 -2.26 27.68 -0.15
CA SER A 100 -2.48 28.33 -1.45
C SER A 100 -3.83 29.07 -1.45
N PRO A 101 -3.91 30.30 -1.98
CA PRO A 101 -5.19 30.99 -2.11
C PRO A 101 -6.17 30.17 -2.98
N PRO A 102 -7.49 30.28 -2.74
CA PRO A 102 -8.49 29.58 -3.52
C PRO A 102 -8.39 30.00 -4.98
N SER A 103 -7.84 29.12 -5.80
CA SER A 103 -7.80 29.25 -7.25
C SER A 103 -9.06 28.64 -7.85
N ALA A 104 -9.44 29.10 -9.04
CA ALA A 104 -10.49 28.44 -9.82
C ALA A 104 -10.18 26.92 -9.95
N PRO A 105 -11.20 26.05 -9.88
CA PRO A 105 -11.02 24.62 -10.09
C PRO A 105 -10.39 24.33 -11.45
N ALA A 106 -9.65 23.23 -11.55
CA ALA A 106 -9.14 22.71 -12.80
C ALA A 106 -10.32 22.52 -13.74
N VAL A 107 -10.25 23.14 -14.91
CA VAL A 107 -11.29 23.05 -15.94
C VAL A 107 -10.83 22.02 -16.95
N ALA A 108 -11.76 21.17 -17.40
CA ALA A 108 -11.51 20.23 -18.49
C ALA A 108 -11.03 21.01 -19.73
N GLN A 109 -9.84 20.67 -20.22
CA GLN A 109 -9.30 21.22 -21.46
C GLN A 109 -9.45 20.18 -22.56
N PRO A 110 -9.83 20.58 -23.80
CA PRO A 110 -9.87 19.64 -24.92
C PRO A 110 -8.54 18.89 -25.07
N GLY A 111 -8.61 17.58 -25.27
CA GLY A 111 -7.41 16.74 -25.43
C GLY A 111 -6.67 16.40 -24.13
N GLN A 112 -7.14 16.84 -22.96
CA GLN A 112 -6.46 16.61 -21.68
C GLN A 112 -7.39 16.03 -20.61
N PRO A 113 -6.91 15.07 -19.81
CA PRO A 113 -7.70 14.54 -18.71
C PRO A 113 -7.91 15.58 -17.61
N LEU A 114 -9.16 15.72 -17.14
CA LEU A 114 -9.47 16.49 -15.94
C LEU A 114 -8.79 15.91 -14.69
N VAL A 115 -8.70 14.57 -14.60
CA VAL A 115 -8.08 13.87 -13.48
C VAL A 115 -7.03 12.89 -13.99
N TRP A 116 -5.84 12.94 -13.42
CA TRP A 116 -4.71 12.11 -13.86
C TRP A 116 -3.75 11.81 -12.71
N ALA A 117 -2.85 10.84 -12.89
CA ALA A 117 -1.82 10.53 -11.91
C ALA A 117 -0.54 9.99 -12.58
N ASP A 118 0.62 10.29 -12.00
CA ASP A 118 1.89 9.68 -12.41
C ASP A 118 2.21 8.38 -11.66
N LYS A 119 1.67 8.23 -10.45
CA LYS A 119 1.87 7.07 -9.59
C LYS A 119 0.56 6.37 -9.29
N ARG A 120 0.62 5.04 -9.19
CA ARG A 120 -0.54 4.21 -8.85
C ARG A 120 -1.05 4.46 -7.45
N GLN A 121 -0.13 4.71 -6.51
CA GLN A 121 -0.46 5.05 -5.13
C GLN A 121 -1.26 6.33 -5.02
N SER A 122 -0.86 7.39 -5.72
CA SER A 122 -1.54 8.69 -5.69
C SER A 122 -2.93 8.60 -6.31
N LEU A 123 -3.06 7.88 -7.43
CA LEU A 123 -4.35 7.54 -8.05
C LEU A 123 -5.30 6.86 -7.06
N CYS A 124 -4.86 5.76 -6.44
CA CYS A 124 -5.68 4.99 -5.51
C CYS A 124 -5.92 5.69 -4.16
N SER A 125 -5.01 6.59 -3.78
CA SER A 125 -5.17 7.41 -2.58
C SER A 125 -6.19 8.52 -2.83
N ALA A 126 -6.24 9.11 -4.02
CA ALA A 126 -7.09 10.27 -4.31
C ALA A 126 -8.52 9.89 -4.69
N LEU A 127 -8.72 8.79 -5.42
CA LEU A 127 -10.05 8.40 -5.93
C LEU A 127 -10.80 7.49 -4.96
N PRO A 128 -11.95 7.91 -4.37
CA PRO A 128 -12.71 7.08 -3.44
C PRO A 128 -13.29 5.81 -4.09
N TRP A 129 -13.53 5.87 -5.39
CA TRP A 129 -14.13 4.81 -6.21
C TRP A 129 -13.08 3.90 -6.86
N PHE A 130 -11.78 4.09 -6.63
CA PHE A 130 -10.73 3.22 -7.18
C PHE A 130 -9.58 3.00 -6.19
N LYS A 131 -9.61 1.90 -5.42
CA LYS A 131 -8.55 1.53 -4.46
C LYS A 131 -7.85 0.21 -4.81
N SER A 132 -7.65 -0.07 -6.09
CA SER A 132 -6.92 -1.25 -6.55
C SER A 132 -5.45 -0.91 -6.80
N TYR A 133 -4.56 -1.21 -5.86
CA TYR A 133 -3.14 -0.82 -5.95
C TYR A 133 -2.33 -1.71 -6.91
N GLN A 134 -2.82 -2.91 -7.22
CA GLN A 134 -2.12 -3.91 -8.04
C GLN A 134 -2.99 -4.49 -9.17
N GLY A 135 -4.31 -4.60 -8.99
CA GLY A 135 -5.23 -5.20 -9.96
C GLY A 135 -5.86 -4.19 -10.93
N GLY A 136 -6.57 -4.65 -11.96
CA GLY A 136 -7.30 -3.76 -12.89
C GLY A 136 -8.66 -3.30 -12.36
N LEU A 137 -9.28 -4.06 -11.46
CA LEU A 137 -10.64 -3.81 -10.98
C LEU A 137 -10.64 -3.48 -9.49
N HIS A 138 -11.48 -2.52 -9.08
CA HIS A 138 -11.76 -2.22 -7.67
C HIS A 138 -13.19 -2.62 -7.31
N THR A 139 -13.33 -3.55 -6.37
CA THR A 139 -14.61 -4.05 -5.85
C THR A 139 -14.99 -3.37 -4.54
N GLY A 140 -16.28 -3.15 -4.29
CA GLY A 140 -16.79 -2.74 -2.99
C GLY A 140 -18.30 -2.93 -2.89
N GLY A 141 -18.77 -3.58 -1.81
CA GLY A 141 -20.20 -3.85 -1.60
C GLY A 141 -20.82 -4.81 -2.63
N GLY A 142 -20.02 -5.72 -3.20
CA GLY A 142 -20.48 -6.65 -4.26
C GLY A 142 -20.46 -6.08 -5.68
N PHE A 143 -20.07 -4.82 -5.86
CA PHE A 143 -20.01 -4.15 -7.17
C PHE A 143 -18.57 -3.79 -7.55
N ILE A 144 -18.32 -3.59 -8.85
CA ILE A 144 -17.16 -2.88 -9.36
C ILE A 144 -17.43 -1.37 -9.25
N LYS A 145 -16.49 -0.63 -8.64
CA LYS A 145 -16.54 0.83 -8.52
C LYS A 145 -15.64 1.54 -9.54
N GLY A 146 -14.54 0.89 -9.94
CA GLY A 146 -13.63 1.44 -10.92
C GLY A 146 -12.81 0.38 -11.65
N LEU A 147 -12.42 0.73 -12.87
CA LEU A 147 -11.69 -0.10 -13.82
C LEU A 147 -10.47 0.65 -14.35
N LEU A 148 -9.32 -0.01 -14.33
CA LEU A 148 -8.10 0.41 -15.01
C LEU A 148 -7.80 -0.53 -16.17
N ILE A 149 -7.67 0.05 -17.36
CA ILE A 149 -7.15 -0.58 -18.56
C ILE A 149 -5.71 -0.09 -18.74
N ASP A 150 -4.73 -0.99 -18.82
CA ASP A 150 -3.29 -0.65 -18.86
C ASP A 150 -2.52 -1.68 -19.70
N ALA A 151 -1.45 -2.29 -19.18
CA ALA A 151 -0.56 -3.14 -19.97
C ALA A 151 -1.18 -4.45 -20.48
N GLU A 152 -2.32 -4.88 -19.93
CA GLU A 152 -2.92 -6.19 -20.21
C GLU A 152 -4.04 -6.16 -21.25
N ALA A 153 -4.19 -5.04 -21.97
CA ALA A 153 -5.15 -4.96 -23.08
C ALA A 153 -4.82 -5.97 -24.19
N ARG A 154 -5.86 -6.60 -24.75
CA ARG A 154 -5.77 -7.57 -25.87
C ARG A 154 -5.87 -6.86 -27.21
N ASN A 155 -5.57 -7.59 -28.28
CA ASN A 155 -5.69 -7.10 -29.67
C ASN A 155 -7.12 -6.82 -30.11
N ARG A 156 -8.12 -7.37 -29.40
CA ARG A 156 -9.54 -7.14 -29.65
C ARG A 156 -10.14 -6.03 -28.77
N ASP A 157 -9.39 -5.51 -27.80
CA ASP A 157 -9.91 -4.44 -26.94
C ASP A 157 -10.09 -3.14 -27.77
N VAL A 158 -11.21 -2.45 -27.57
CA VAL A 158 -11.60 -1.23 -28.29
C VAL A 158 -11.86 -0.13 -27.28
N ILE A 159 -11.30 1.05 -27.49
CA ILE A 159 -11.53 2.24 -26.67
C ILE A 159 -12.07 3.35 -27.59
N GLY A 160 -13.39 3.48 -27.71
CA GLY A 160 -14.06 4.58 -28.43
C GLY A 160 -14.28 5.81 -27.53
N SER A 161 -14.96 6.84 -28.05
CA SER A 161 -15.36 8.00 -27.24
C SER A 161 -16.35 7.60 -26.16
N ASP A 162 -17.31 6.74 -26.52
CA ASP A 162 -18.45 6.38 -25.68
C ASP A 162 -18.56 4.89 -25.43
N VAL A 163 -17.95 4.04 -26.26
CA VAL A 163 -18.01 2.58 -26.12
C VAL A 163 -16.63 2.01 -25.84
N ILE A 164 -16.54 1.16 -24.83
CA ILE A 164 -15.33 0.41 -24.49
C ILE A 164 -15.62 -1.08 -24.54
N MET A 165 -14.80 -1.79 -25.31
CA MET A 165 -14.69 -3.25 -25.29
C MET A 165 -13.38 -3.63 -24.63
N THR A 166 -13.43 -4.40 -23.56
CA THR A 166 -12.21 -4.83 -22.88
C THR A 166 -12.38 -6.20 -22.27
N ASN A 167 -11.27 -6.86 -21.99
CA ASN A 167 -11.27 -8.12 -21.27
C ASN A 167 -11.37 -7.94 -19.74
N ILE A 168 -11.87 -8.99 -19.07
CA ILE A 168 -11.93 -9.07 -17.61
C ILE A 168 -10.70 -9.84 -17.11
N GLY A 169 -9.94 -9.23 -16.19
CA GLY A 169 -8.73 -9.84 -15.62
C GLY A 169 -9.01 -11.07 -14.73
N GLY A 170 -7.99 -11.92 -14.55
CA GLY A 170 -8.06 -13.17 -13.80
C GLY A 170 -7.54 -14.36 -14.62
N GLY A 171 -7.49 -15.57 -14.04
CA GLY A 171 -7.24 -16.81 -14.79
C GLY A 171 -5.88 -16.92 -15.52
N LYS A 172 -4.86 -16.17 -15.08
CA LYS A 172 -3.49 -16.26 -15.62
C LYS A 172 -2.56 -16.96 -14.64
N VAL A 173 -1.71 -17.83 -15.17
CA VAL A 173 -0.63 -18.50 -14.43
C VAL A 173 0.73 -18.01 -14.92
N ASP A 174 1.77 -18.20 -14.12
CA ASP A 174 3.16 -17.99 -14.55
C ASP A 174 3.56 -19.15 -15.50
N ASP A 175 4.12 -18.83 -16.65
CA ASP A 175 4.62 -19.82 -17.62
C ASP A 175 6.03 -20.34 -17.30
N GLY A 176 6.59 -19.94 -16.15
CA GLY A 176 7.95 -20.29 -15.71
C GLY A 176 9.01 -19.32 -16.22
N SER A 177 8.68 -18.43 -17.17
CA SER A 177 9.55 -17.34 -17.63
C SER A 177 9.32 -16.04 -16.85
N GLY A 178 8.40 -16.04 -15.87
CA GLY A 178 7.94 -14.84 -15.16
C GLY A 178 6.85 -14.08 -15.92
N LYS A 179 6.35 -14.63 -17.03
CA LYS A 179 5.26 -14.05 -17.83
C LYS A 179 3.94 -14.71 -17.43
N ARG A 180 2.92 -13.87 -17.22
CA ARG A 180 1.57 -14.36 -16.90
C ARG A 180 0.77 -14.60 -18.16
N VAL A 181 0.33 -15.84 -18.38
CA VAL A 181 -0.42 -16.25 -19.57
C VAL A 181 -1.69 -17.01 -19.18
N HIS A 182 -2.66 -17.05 -20.09
CA HIS A 182 -3.82 -17.92 -19.96
C HIS A 182 -3.46 -19.29 -20.54
N ILE A 183 -3.60 -20.35 -19.73
CA ILE A 183 -3.42 -21.74 -20.16
C ILE A 183 -4.72 -22.54 -20.15
N ALA A 184 -5.79 -21.95 -19.60
CA ALA A 184 -7.09 -22.58 -19.42
C ALA A 184 -8.19 -21.52 -19.49
N ASP A 185 -9.42 -22.01 -19.62
CA ASP A 185 -10.63 -21.19 -19.62
C ASP A 185 -10.78 -20.42 -18.30
N GLN A 186 -11.25 -19.18 -18.41
CA GLN A 186 -11.48 -18.33 -17.25
C GLN A 186 -12.81 -18.71 -16.59
N ASP A 187 -12.75 -19.01 -15.30
CA ASP A 187 -13.96 -19.15 -14.49
C ASP A 187 -14.73 -17.83 -14.38
N GLU A 188 -15.99 -17.89 -13.95
CA GLU A 188 -16.79 -16.69 -13.71
C GLU A 188 -16.17 -15.81 -12.60
N GLY A 189 -15.65 -16.45 -11.54
CA GLY A 189 -14.99 -15.76 -10.44
C GLY A 189 -15.83 -14.63 -9.81
N ARG A 190 -15.17 -13.79 -9.01
CA ARG A 190 -15.82 -12.67 -8.31
C ARG A 190 -16.09 -11.46 -9.19
N TYR A 191 -15.23 -11.22 -10.19
CA TYR A 191 -15.30 -10.00 -11.01
C TYR A 191 -16.46 -10.04 -12.00
N VAL A 192 -16.71 -11.18 -12.65
CA VAL A 192 -17.84 -11.31 -13.59
C VAL A 192 -19.16 -11.17 -12.83
N LYS A 193 -19.29 -11.83 -11.66
CA LYS A 193 -20.47 -11.69 -10.78
C LYS A 193 -20.72 -10.24 -10.39
N ALA A 194 -19.68 -9.51 -9.98
CA ALA A 194 -19.80 -8.10 -9.63
C ALA A 194 -20.18 -7.22 -10.84
N LEU A 195 -19.62 -7.47 -12.02
CA LEU A 195 -19.96 -6.73 -13.25
C LEU A 195 -21.41 -6.98 -13.70
N ARG A 196 -21.90 -8.23 -13.59
CA ARG A 196 -23.32 -8.54 -13.80
C ARG A 196 -24.19 -7.80 -12.80
N ALA A 197 -23.81 -7.79 -11.52
CA ALA A 197 -24.51 -7.01 -10.50
C ALA A 197 -24.50 -5.51 -10.82
N ASN A 198 -23.41 -4.94 -11.35
CA ASN A 198 -23.37 -3.56 -11.83
C ASN A 198 -24.37 -3.33 -12.96
N ARG A 199 -24.42 -4.21 -13.96
CA ARG A 199 -25.37 -4.13 -15.08
C ARG A 199 -26.81 -4.17 -14.58
N ASP A 200 -27.15 -5.20 -13.81
CA ASP A 200 -28.51 -5.49 -13.37
C ASP A 200 -29.02 -4.42 -12.38
N ALA A 201 -28.14 -3.94 -11.50
CA ALA A 201 -28.44 -2.85 -10.55
C ALA A 201 -28.15 -1.44 -11.10
N LYS A 202 -27.76 -1.32 -12.38
CA LYS A 202 -27.50 -0.05 -13.09
C LYS A 202 -26.50 0.83 -12.35
N LYS A 203 -25.43 0.24 -11.83
CA LYS A 203 -24.39 0.94 -11.06
C LYS A 203 -23.23 1.38 -11.96
N PRO A 204 -22.79 2.64 -11.86
CA PRO A 204 -21.72 3.19 -12.67
C PRO A 204 -20.35 2.61 -12.29
N ILE A 205 -19.40 2.69 -13.22
CA ILE A 205 -18.00 2.33 -13.04
C ILE A 205 -17.15 3.49 -13.56
N GLY A 206 -16.23 4.00 -12.73
CA GLY A 206 -15.25 4.99 -13.19
C GLY A 206 -14.12 4.30 -13.97
N VAL A 207 -13.80 4.80 -15.16
CA VAL A 207 -12.80 4.16 -16.04
C VAL A 207 -11.52 4.99 -16.12
N ILE A 208 -10.38 4.29 -16.10
CA ILE A 208 -9.03 4.86 -16.11
C ILE A 208 -8.22 4.17 -17.21
N LEU A 209 -7.48 4.95 -18.00
CA LEU A 209 -6.50 4.45 -18.96
C LEU A 209 -5.08 4.64 -18.44
N GLY A 210 -4.25 3.63 -18.64
CA GLY A 210 -2.83 3.68 -18.35
C GLY A 210 -1.97 3.83 -19.61
N LYS A 211 -0.92 4.65 -19.54
CA LYS A 211 -0.01 4.92 -20.66
C LYS A 211 0.63 3.67 -21.28
N LYS A 212 0.72 2.55 -20.55
CA LYS A 212 1.31 1.30 -21.11
C LYS A 212 0.47 0.69 -22.23
N LEU A 213 -0.79 1.10 -22.41
CA LEU A 213 -1.57 0.76 -23.61
C LEU A 213 -0.83 1.16 -24.90
N GLN A 214 -0.14 2.30 -24.90
CA GLN A 214 0.57 2.83 -26.07
C GLN A 214 1.86 2.07 -26.42
N LEU A 215 2.38 1.28 -25.48
CA LEU A 215 3.59 0.48 -25.70
C LEU A 215 3.32 -0.77 -26.54
N ARG A 216 2.05 -1.05 -26.88
CA ARG A 216 1.67 -2.18 -27.71
C ARG A 216 1.37 -1.71 -29.13
N PRO A 217 2.28 -1.94 -30.11
CA PRO A 217 2.12 -1.45 -31.48
C PRO A 217 0.88 -2.00 -32.19
N LYS A 218 0.31 -3.12 -31.71
CA LYS A 218 -0.93 -3.71 -32.25
C LYS A 218 -2.23 -3.24 -31.58
N HIS A 219 -2.16 -2.54 -30.43
CA HIS A 219 -3.32 -2.20 -29.59
C HIS A 219 -3.55 -0.69 -29.50
N ALA A 220 -2.99 0.07 -30.44
CA ALA A 220 -3.37 1.47 -30.61
C ALA A 220 -4.85 1.50 -30.98
N LEU A 221 -5.66 1.99 -30.03
CA LEU A 221 -7.02 2.50 -30.19
C LEU A 221 -7.58 2.27 -31.59
N VAL A 222 -8.36 1.20 -31.74
CA VAL A 222 -9.10 1.02 -32.97
C VAL A 222 -10.14 2.13 -33.00
N LEU A 223 -9.84 3.19 -33.77
CA LEU A 223 -10.82 4.12 -34.30
C LEU A 223 -11.12 3.57 -35.69
N THR A 224 -12.28 2.96 -35.89
CA THR A 224 -12.65 2.53 -37.23
C THR A 224 -12.95 3.79 -38.05
N ASP A 225 -12.12 4.09 -39.03
CA ASP A 225 -12.61 4.66 -40.28
C ASP A 225 -12.86 3.50 -41.27
N GLN A 226 -13.63 3.77 -42.30
CA GLN A 226 -14.34 2.73 -43.06
C GLN A 226 -13.43 1.82 -43.91
N LEU A 227 -13.82 0.54 -44.00
CA LEU A 227 -13.58 -0.42 -45.08
C LEU A 227 -12.20 -0.34 -45.80
N GLY A 228 -11.14 -0.86 -45.18
CA GLY A 228 -9.89 -1.15 -45.86
C GLY A 228 -9.01 -2.12 -45.07
N LYS A 229 -8.46 -3.15 -45.72
CA LYS A 229 -7.78 -4.31 -45.12
C LYS A 229 -6.79 -3.94 -44.01
N ASN A 230 -7.11 -4.40 -42.81
CA ASN A 230 -6.29 -4.51 -41.60
C ASN A 230 -5.82 -3.17 -41.02
N TYR A 231 -6.70 -2.56 -40.21
CA TYR A 231 -6.44 -1.52 -39.21
C TYR A 231 -5.20 -0.65 -39.50
N PRO A 232 -5.28 0.41 -40.33
CA PRO A 232 -4.25 1.44 -40.29
C PRO A 232 -4.23 2.02 -38.87
N HIS A 233 -3.10 1.83 -38.17
CA HIS A 233 -2.85 2.38 -36.84
C HIS A 233 -2.92 3.91 -36.89
N GLN A 234 -4.11 4.50 -36.76
CA GLN A 234 -4.17 5.89 -36.34
C GLN A 234 -3.70 5.94 -34.87
N PRO A 235 -2.71 6.77 -34.53
CA PRO A 235 -2.23 6.85 -33.17
C PRO A 235 -3.39 7.31 -32.29
N GLY A 236 -3.85 6.43 -31.38
CA GLY A 236 -4.81 6.78 -30.35
C GLY A 236 -4.39 8.01 -29.53
N PRO A 237 -5.25 8.51 -28.62
CA PRO A 237 -4.96 9.67 -27.78
C PRO A 237 -3.56 9.53 -27.19
N GLN A 238 -2.75 10.55 -27.40
CA GLN A 238 -1.43 10.63 -26.77
C GLN A 238 -1.65 10.86 -25.27
N LEU A 239 -1.79 9.78 -24.51
CA LEU A 239 -1.73 9.73 -23.06
C LEU A 239 -0.41 10.33 -22.58
N GLN A 240 -0.44 11.62 -22.27
CA GLN A 240 0.73 12.33 -21.74
C GLN A 240 1.07 11.82 -20.35
N LYS A 241 0.03 11.55 -19.54
CA LYS A 241 0.11 11.13 -18.13
C LYS A 241 0.12 9.61 -17.98
N ARG A 242 0.75 9.10 -16.92
CA ARG A 242 0.85 7.64 -16.67
C ARG A 242 -0.52 6.98 -16.50
N TYR A 243 -1.46 7.66 -15.83
CA TYR A 243 -2.85 7.28 -15.66
C TYR A 243 -3.74 8.48 -15.95
N SER A 244 -4.76 8.30 -16.78
CA SER A 244 -5.72 9.33 -17.17
C SER A 244 -7.14 8.82 -16.91
N VAL A 245 -7.93 9.57 -16.15
CA VAL A 245 -9.33 9.22 -15.88
C VAL A 245 -10.18 9.62 -17.07
N LEU A 246 -11.07 8.73 -17.49
CA LEU A 246 -12.03 8.96 -18.55
C LEU A 246 -13.28 9.64 -17.98
N GLU A 247 -14.31 8.83 -17.68
CA GLU A 247 -15.60 9.25 -17.14
C GLU A 247 -16.30 8.08 -16.43
N TRP A 248 -17.55 8.29 -16.05
CA TRP A 248 -18.48 7.23 -15.62
C TRP A 248 -19.07 6.45 -16.80
N PHE A 249 -18.98 5.12 -16.71
CA PHE A 249 -19.54 4.18 -17.67
C PHE A 249 -20.54 3.24 -16.97
N HIS A 250 -21.45 2.65 -17.72
CA HIS A 250 -22.28 1.53 -17.26
C HIS A 250 -21.97 0.26 -18.03
N VAL A 251 -22.20 -0.87 -17.36
CA VAL A 251 -22.04 -2.19 -17.97
C VAL A 251 -23.24 -2.45 -18.87
N VAL A 252 -22.97 -2.77 -20.14
CA VAL A 252 -23.99 -3.18 -21.12
C VAL A 252 -23.99 -4.69 -21.27
N ASP A 253 -22.81 -5.28 -21.42
CA ASP A 253 -22.69 -6.72 -21.61
C ASP A 253 -21.47 -7.32 -20.92
N VAL A 254 -21.64 -8.56 -20.48
CA VAL A 254 -20.60 -9.40 -19.86
C VAL A 254 -20.75 -10.80 -20.43
N PHE A 255 -19.85 -11.17 -21.32
CA PHE A 255 -19.96 -12.36 -22.16
C PHE A 255 -18.63 -13.09 -22.30
N GLN A 256 -18.67 -14.31 -22.80
CA GLN A 256 -17.49 -15.13 -23.04
C GLN A 256 -17.10 -15.10 -24.51
N GLU A 257 -15.80 -15.11 -24.77
CA GLU A 257 -15.25 -15.22 -26.11
C GLU A 257 -14.09 -16.21 -26.18
N LYS A 258 -13.93 -16.87 -27.32
CA LYS A 258 -12.70 -17.63 -27.60
C LYS A 258 -11.58 -16.68 -28.01
N TYR A 259 -10.43 -16.88 -27.39
CA TYR A 259 -9.24 -16.08 -27.59
C TYR A 259 -8.02 -16.98 -27.77
N GLN A 260 -7.20 -16.61 -28.74
CA GLN A 260 -5.91 -17.22 -29.00
C GLN A 260 -4.92 -16.11 -29.36
N SER A 261 -3.84 -15.99 -28.58
CA SER A 261 -2.91 -14.86 -28.77
C SER A 261 -2.04 -15.00 -30.02
N ASN A 262 -1.74 -16.24 -30.39
CA ASN A 262 -1.06 -16.64 -31.62
C ASN A 262 -1.30 -18.15 -31.84
N PRO A 263 -1.02 -18.69 -33.03
CA PRO A 263 -1.30 -20.10 -33.36
C PRO A 263 -0.65 -21.14 -32.43
N ASN A 264 0.43 -20.78 -31.73
CA ASN A 264 1.16 -21.68 -30.82
C ASN A 264 0.68 -21.59 -29.36
N THR A 265 -0.29 -20.72 -29.07
CA THR A 265 -0.89 -20.62 -27.72
C THR A 265 -2.18 -21.40 -27.62
N PRO A 266 -2.53 -21.94 -26.42
CA PRO A 266 -3.77 -22.65 -26.23
C PRO A 266 -4.96 -21.73 -26.54
N LEU A 267 -5.94 -22.29 -27.24
CA LEU A 267 -7.24 -21.68 -27.42
C LEU A 267 -7.98 -21.72 -26.07
N VAL A 268 -8.37 -20.56 -25.57
CA VAL A 268 -9.01 -20.42 -24.25
C VAL A 268 -10.29 -19.60 -24.36
N THR A 269 -11.26 -19.88 -23.50
CA THR A 269 -12.49 -19.11 -23.31
C THR A 269 -12.28 -18.08 -22.21
N LEU A 270 -12.45 -16.81 -22.53
CA LEU A 270 -12.17 -15.69 -21.62
C LEU A 270 -13.39 -14.76 -21.53
N TRP A 271 -13.49 -14.01 -20.43
CA TRP A 271 -14.56 -13.05 -20.23
C TRP A 271 -14.23 -11.68 -20.82
N ALA A 272 -15.20 -11.12 -21.53
CA ALA A 272 -15.19 -9.79 -22.12
C ALA A 272 -16.30 -8.92 -21.53
N LEU A 273 -16.09 -7.61 -21.64
CA LEU A 273 -16.90 -6.56 -21.05
C LEU A 273 -17.16 -5.49 -22.11
N ARG A 274 -18.43 -5.12 -22.26
CA ARG A 274 -18.87 -3.93 -23.00
C ARG A 274 -19.35 -2.87 -22.03
N LEU A 275 -18.79 -1.68 -22.16
CA LEU A 275 -19.15 -0.49 -21.39
C LEU A 275 -19.62 0.62 -22.32
N GLU A 276 -20.57 1.40 -21.85
CA GLU A 276 -21.03 2.62 -22.51
C GLU A 276 -20.96 3.81 -21.55
N LYS A 277 -20.49 4.96 -22.04
CA LYS A 277 -20.39 6.20 -21.28
C LYS A 277 -21.78 6.66 -20.88
N ILE A 278 -21.96 7.09 -19.62
CA ILE A 278 -23.29 7.47 -19.12
C ILE A 278 -23.73 8.84 -19.63
N LYS A 279 -22.80 9.80 -19.68
CA LYS A 279 -23.04 11.16 -20.21
C LYS A 279 -22.42 11.28 -21.59
N ASP A 280 -23.07 10.69 -22.58
CA ASP A 280 -22.63 10.65 -23.99
C ASP A 280 -22.79 11.99 -24.72
N GLU A 281 -23.54 12.93 -24.15
CA GLU A 281 -23.70 14.30 -24.67
C GLU A 281 -22.43 15.16 -24.48
N GLU A 282 -21.60 14.83 -23.49
CA GLU A 282 -20.35 15.55 -23.22
C GLU A 282 -19.23 15.03 -24.12
N THR A 283 -18.47 15.92 -24.75
CA THR A 283 -17.34 15.50 -25.59
C THR A 283 -16.26 14.82 -24.76
N SER A 284 -15.90 13.60 -25.13
CA SER A 284 -14.80 12.85 -24.50
C SER A 284 -13.45 13.49 -24.82
N TRP A 285 -12.69 13.91 -23.80
CA TRP A 285 -11.40 14.59 -23.98
C TRP A 285 -10.35 13.75 -24.73
N TRP A 286 -10.52 12.43 -24.73
CA TRP A 286 -9.66 11.45 -25.40
C TRP A 286 -10.07 11.14 -26.84
N SER A 287 -11.11 11.80 -27.36
CA SER A 287 -11.53 11.74 -28.75
C SER A 287 -11.27 13.09 -29.43
N ASP A 288 -10.95 13.06 -30.71
CA ASP A 288 -10.88 14.21 -31.59
C ASP A 288 -12.26 14.57 -32.20
N GLY A 289 -13.30 13.81 -31.84
CA GLY A 289 -14.67 14.03 -32.28
C GLY A 289 -15.02 13.43 -33.66
N HIS A 290 -14.18 12.57 -34.23
CA HIS A 290 -14.27 12.20 -35.65
C HIS A 290 -14.22 10.69 -35.98
N THR A 291 -14.59 9.78 -35.08
CA THR A 291 -14.41 8.34 -35.31
C THR A 291 -15.74 7.64 -35.66
N ALA A 292 -15.73 6.67 -36.59
CA ALA A 292 -16.97 6.03 -37.04
C ALA A 292 -17.59 5.10 -35.99
N ILE A 293 -16.82 4.71 -34.96
CA ILE A 293 -17.29 3.99 -33.75
C ILE A 293 -18.24 4.86 -32.93
N ASP A 294 -18.01 6.17 -32.98
CA ASP A 294 -18.72 7.14 -32.15
C ASP A 294 -20.04 7.57 -32.80
N THR A 295 -20.27 7.23 -34.06
CA THR A 295 -21.55 7.47 -34.75
C THR A 295 -22.57 6.43 -34.30
N PRO A 296 -23.65 6.82 -33.59
CA PRO A 296 -24.71 5.90 -33.21
C PRO A 296 -25.34 5.24 -34.45
N VAL A 297 -25.59 3.94 -34.36
CA VAL A 297 -26.25 3.17 -35.40
C VAL A 297 -27.60 2.71 -34.87
N ASP A 298 -28.68 3.33 -35.36
CA ASP A 298 -30.05 2.99 -34.96
C ASP A 298 -30.57 1.70 -35.63
N ALA A 299 -29.84 1.17 -36.62
CA ALA A 299 -30.21 -0.08 -37.28
C ALA A 299 -30.02 -1.27 -36.32
N PRO A 300 -31.00 -2.19 -36.23
CA PRO A 300 -30.89 -3.36 -35.36
C PRO A 300 -29.74 -4.26 -35.83
N LEU A 301 -29.06 -4.90 -34.88
CA LEU A 301 -28.06 -5.90 -35.20
C LEU A 301 -28.71 -7.11 -35.89
N PRO A 302 -28.06 -7.70 -36.91
CA PRO A 302 -28.47 -9.00 -37.41
C PRO A 302 -28.46 -10.02 -36.27
N VAL A 303 -29.58 -10.72 -36.09
CA VAL A 303 -29.75 -11.79 -35.09
C VAL A 303 -30.08 -13.06 -35.85
N GLU A 304 -29.41 -14.14 -35.48
CA GLU A 304 -29.73 -15.47 -36.00
C GLU A 304 -29.87 -16.48 -34.86
N LYS A 305 -30.73 -17.47 -35.07
CA LYS A 305 -31.00 -18.55 -34.12
C LYS A 305 -30.00 -19.69 -34.30
N CYS A 306 -29.40 -20.14 -33.21
CA CYS A 306 -28.53 -21.31 -33.22
C CYS A 306 -29.35 -22.60 -33.33
N GLY A 307 -28.99 -23.49 -34.27
CA GLY A 307 -29.68 -24.77 -34.45
C GLY A 307 -29.48 -25.77 -33.31
N GLU A 308 -28.38 -25.66 -32.55
CA GLU A 308 -28.05 -26.61 -31.48
C GLU A 308 -28.58 -26.18 -30.11
N CYS A 309 -28.41 -24.92 -29.71
CA CYS A 309 -28.90 -24.44 -28.42
C CYS A 309 -30.28 -23.76 -28.50
N ASP A 310 -30.82 -23.56 -29.70
CA ASP A 310 -32.11 -22.90 -29.98
C ASP A 310 -32.21 -21.46 -29.43
N GLN A 311 -31.08 -20.80 -29.19
CA GLN A 311 -31.01 -19.42 -28.71
C GLN A 311 -30.69 -18.44 -29.85
N ASP A 312 -31.30 -17.27 -29.78
CA ASP A 312 -31.02 -16.13 -30.66
C ASP A 312 -29.74 -15.42 -30.22
N HIS A 313 -28.83 -15.18 -31.17
CA HIS A 313 -27.58 -14.47 -30.92
C HIS A 313 -27.36 -13.35 -31.95
N PRO A 314 -26.88 -12.16 -31.52
CA PRO A 314 -26.52 -11.09 -32.44
C PRO A 314 -25.18 -11.37 -33.14
N GLN A 315 -25.03 -10.90 -34.38
CA GLN A 315 -23.74 -10.87 -35.08
C GLN A 315 -22.87 -9.72 -34.56
N ILE A 316 -22.01 -10.03 -33.60
CA ILE A 316 -21.10 -9.04 -32.99
C ILE A 316 -19.75 -8.91 -33.70
N PHE A 317 -19.44 -9.79 -34.66
CA PHE A 317 -18.17 -9.80 -35.40
C PHE A 317 -18.35 -9.45 -36.88
N THR A 318 -17.34 -8.81 -37.46
CA THR A 318 -17.32 -8.47 -38.90
C THR A 318 -17.22 -9.72 -39.78
N GLN A 319 -16.50 -10.75 -39.30
CA GLN A 319 -16.25 -11.99 -40.04
C GLN A 319 -17.51 -12.84 -40.25
N GLY A 320 -18.56 -12.64 -39.45
CA GLY A 320 -19.82 -13.35 -39.60
C GLY A 320 -20.49 -13.68 -38.27
N TRP A 321 -21.67 -14.29 -38.36
CA TRP A 321 -22.43 -14.76 -37.21
C TRP A 321 -21.82 -16.04 -36.61
N THR A 322 -21.88 -16.15 -35.28
CA THR A 322 -21.52 -17.35 -34.54
C THR A 322 -22.37 -17.47 -33.27
N CYS A 323 -22.54 -18.68 -32.72
CA CYS A 323 -23.20 -18.86 -31.44
C CYS A 323 -22.33 -18.29 -30.31
N LEU A 324 -22.95 -17.51 -29.42
CA LEU A 324 -22.29 -16.83 -28.29
C LEU A 324 -22.51 -17.54 -26.95
N LYS A 325 -23.20 -18.67 -26.94
CA LYS A 325 -23.46 -19.48 -25.75
C LYS A 325 -22.29 -20.43 -25.49
N ALA A 326 -21.50 -20.19 -24.44
CA ALA A 326 -20.24 -20.90 -24.18
C ALA A 326 -20.38 -22.43 -23.99
N ASP A 327 -21.50 -22.89 -23.44
CA ASP A 327 -21.85 -24.30 -23.24
C ASP A 327 -22.46 -24.97 -24.49
N CYS A 328 -22.57 -24.26 -25.62
CA CYS A 328 -23.04 -24.80 -26.89
C CYS A 328 -21.88 -25.37 -27.73
N THR A 329 -22.13 -26.47 -28.44
CA THR A 329 -21.19 -27.07 -29.39
C THR A 329 -20.85 -26.13 -30.56
N GLU A 330 -21.78 -25.25 -30.95
CA GLU A 330 -21.60 -24.24 -32.00
C GLU A 330 -20.90 -22.96 -31.50
N PHE A 331 -20.47 -22.90 -30.23
CA PHE A 331 -19.83 -21.73 -29.65
C PHE A 331 -18.56 -21.33 -30.41
N PHE A 332 -18.56 -20.12 -30.97
CA PHE A 332 -17.47 -19.60 -31.83
C PHE A 332 -17.21 -20.47 -33.07
N ASN A 333 -18.20 -21.24 -33.54
CA ASN A 333 -18.19 -21.86 -34.86
C ASN A 333 -18.76 -20.89 -35.91
N PHE A 334 -17.95 -20.48 -36.89
CA PHE A 334 -18.34 -19.56 -37.97
C PHE A 334 -18.87 -20.32 -39.20
N ARG A 335 -19.70 -21.35 -38.98
CA ARG A 335 -20.34 -22.17 -40.04
C ARG A 335 -19.37 -22.67 -41.12
N ASN A 336 -18.21 -23.18 -40.69
CA ASN A 336 -17.13 -23.69 -41.56
C ASN A 336 -16.44 -22.63 -42.45
N VAL A 337 -16.62 -21.34 -42.19
CA VAL A 337 -15.72 -20.31 -42.73
C VAL A 337 -14.43 -20.34 -41.92
N PRO A 338 -13.25 -20.54 -42.55
CA PRO A 338 -11.99 -20.46 -41.84
C PRO A 338 -11.78 -19.02 -41.33
N VAL A 339 -11.84 -18.84 -40.01
CA VAL A 339 -11.61 -17.55 -39.35
C VAL A 339 -10.41 -17.68 -38.43
N GLU A 340 -9.42 -16.81 -38.61
CA GLU A 340 -8.31 -16.70 -37.68
C GLU A 340 -8.78 -15.94 -36.43
N LEU A 341 -8.85 -16.62 -35.28
CA LEU A 341 -9.38 -16.04 -34.04
C LEU A 341 -8.54 -14.85 -33.51
N SER A 342 -7.27 -14.80 -33.90
CA SER A 342 -6.34 -13.70 -33.61
C SER A 342 -6.71 -12.42 -34.40
N GLU A 343 -7.48 -12.53 -35.49
CA GLU A 343 -7.87 -11.43 -36.38
C GLU A 343 -9.35 -11.05 -36.25
N LEU A 344 -10.07 -11.62 -35.28
CA LEU A 344 -11.49 -11.29 -35.03
C LEU A 344 -11.68 -9.83 -34.62
N VAL A 345 -12.67 -9.19 -35.24
CA VAL A 345 -12.98 -7.76 -35.10
C VAL A 345 -14.45 -7.58 -34.76
N TYR A 346 -14.75 -6.80 -33.71
CA TYR A 346 -16.13 -6.40 -33.42
C TYR A 346 -16.73 -5.61 -34.60
N SER A 347 -17.96 -5.90 -34.98
CA SER A 347 -18.62 -5.23 -36.11
C SER A 347 -18.85 -3.74 -35.80
N PRO A 348 -18.69 -2.84 -36.79
CA PRO A 348 -19.00 -1.42 -36.61
C PRO A 348 -20.45 -1.19 -36.15
N GLN A 349 -21.39 -2.01 -36.62
CA GLN A 349 -22.79 -1.96 -36.19
C GLN A 349 -22.93 -2.28 -34.70
N TYR A 350 -22.19 -3.27 -34.18
CA TYR A 350 -22.21 -3.61 -32.76
C TYR A 350 -21.61 -2.49 -31.92
N LEU A 351 -20.45 -1.96 -32.32
CA LEU A 351 -19.80 -0.84 -31.66
C LEU A 351 -20.63 0.46 -31.71
N GLY A 352 -21.42 0.65 -32.78
CA GLY A 352 -22.32 1.79 -32.96
C GLY A 352 -23.66 1.69 -32.21
N GLN A 353 -24.04 0.52 -31.67
CA GLN A 353 -25.24 0.43 -30.83
C GLN A 353 -25.09 1.31 -29.59
N ARG A 354 -26.21 1.91 -29.14
CA ARG A 354 -26.28 2.68 -27.89
C ARG A 354 -27.43 2.18 -27.03
N THR A 355 -27.17 2.05 -25.74
CA THR A 355 -28.11 1.61 -24.72
C THR A 355 -28.29 2.74 -23.72
N LYS A 356 -29.48 3.33 -23.68
CA LYS A 356 -29.76 4.40 -22.72
C LYS A 356 -29.51 3.92 -21.28
N PHE A 357 -28.67 4.63 -20.55
CA PHE A 357 -28.48 4.38 -19.13
C PHE A 357 -29.80 4.55 -18.38
N GLN A 358 -30.22 3.51 -17.66
CA GLN A 358 -31.50 3.50 -16.94
C GLN A 358 -31.36 3.83 -15.44
N GLY A 359 -30.15 4.15 -14.98
CA GLY A 359 -29.93 4.67 -13.64
C GLY A 359 -30.12 6.18 -13.57
N ASP A 360 -29.88 6.75 -12.40
CA ASP A 360 -29.97 8.19 -12.18
C ASP A 360 -28.61 8.84 -12.48
N ALA A 361 -28.50 9.50 -13.63
CA ALA A 361 -27.28 10.16 -14.09
C ALA A 361 -26.98 11.45 -13.29
N ASP A 362 -28.00 12.09 -12.71
CA ASP A 362 -27.86 13.32 -11.91
C ASP A 362 -27.31 13.02 -10.52
N LEU A 363 -27.47 11.79 -10.03
CA LEU A 363 -26.91 11.30 -8.76
C LEU A 363 -25.49 10.73 -8.88
N LEU A 364 -24.85 10.82 -10.06
CA LEU A 364 -23.45 10.40 -10.20
C LEU A 364 -22.54 11.30 -9.35
N PRO A 365 -21.65 10.72 -8.53
CA PRO A 365 -20.66 11.52 -7.83
C PRO A 365 -19.72 12.19 -8.84
N PRO A 366 -19.16 13.38 -8.52
CA PRO A 366 -18.19 14.04 -9.37
C PRO A 366 -17.03 13.09 -9.72
N ILE A 367 -16.65 13.03 -11.02
CA ILE A 367 -15.53 12.21 -11.47
C ILE A 367 -14.22 12.65 -10.79
N MET A 368 -14.07 13.97 -10.65
CA MET A 368 -13.11 14.65 -9.80
C MET A 368 -13.71 14.81 -8.41
N PRO A 369 -13.26 14.05 -7.39
CA PRO A 369 -13.75 14.21 -6.04
C PRO A 369 -13.51 15.65 -5.55
N PRO A 370 -14.38 16.19 -4.69
CA PRO A 370 -14.09 17.44 -4.01
C PRO A 370 -12.81 17.29 -3.18
N LEU A 371 -12.19 18.43 -2.87
CA LEU A 371 -11.14 18.42 -1.88
C LEU A 371 -11.63 17.79 -0.57
N PRO A 372 -10.73 17.11 0.16
CA PRO A 372 -10.99 16.77 1.55
C PRO A 372 -11.42 18.03 2.31
N ASP A 373 -12.58 17.97 2.96
CA ASP A 373 -13.10 19.07 3.73
C ASP A 373 -12.19 19.33 4.94
N THR A 374 -11.82 20.58 5.15
CA THR A 374 -10.93 21.04 6.22
C THR A 374 -11.66 21.87 7.25
N GLU A 375 -12.93 22.18 7.02
CA GLU A 375 -13.73 23.10 7.83
C GLU A 375 -15.07 22.48 8.27
N TYR A 376 -15.25 21.15 8.13
CA TYR A 376 -16.51 20.48 8.43
C TYR A 376 -16.85 20.46 9.94
N PHE A 377 -17.48 21.55 10.39
CA PHE A 377 -18.28 21.65 11.62
C PHE A 377 -19.74 21.85 11.23
N PRO A 378 -20.46 20.84 10.73
CA PRO A 378 -21.90 20.96 10.68
C PRO A 378 -22.39 21.18 12.12
N GLU A 379 -23.14 22.26 12.35
CA GLU A 379 -23.70 22.62 13.66
C GLU A 379 -24.54 21.46 14.27
N ASP A 380 -24.90 20.47 13.45
CA ASP A 380 -25.77 19.33 13.78
C ASP A 380 -25.10 17.93 13.73
N LYS A 381 -23.77 17.80 13.53
CA LYS A 381 -23.07 16.49 13.66
C LYS A 381 -21.86 16.57 14.59
N GLU A 382 -21.39 15.41 15.06
CA GLU A 382 -20.14 15.29 15.83
C GLU A 382 -19.01 16.02 15.10
N ALA A 383 -18.28 16.88 15.81
CA ALA A 383 -17.16 17.63 15.25
C ALA A 383 -16.12 16.68 14.62
N THR A 384 -15.61 17.03 13.45
CA THR A 384 -14.46 16.34 12.85
C THR A 384 -13.17 16.95 13.40
N TYR A 385 -12.16 16.11 13.67
CA TYR A 385 -10.89 16.51 14.29
C TYR A 385 -9.70 16.41 13.33
N GLY A 386 -9.91 15.89 12.12
CA GLY A 386 -8.86 15.79 11.10
C GLY A 386 -7.99 14.54 11.22
N THR A 387 -8.38 13.60 12.07
CA THR A 387 -7.69 12.32 12.28
C THR A 387 -8.59 11.12 11.96
N GLU A 388 -9.81 11.35 11.46
CA GLU A 388 -10.72 10.31 11.00
C GLU A 388 -10.17 9.56 9.78
N GLU A 389 -10.69 8.37 9.52
CA GLU A 389 -10.21 7.52 8.41
C GLU A 389 -10.22 8.23 7.05
N THR A 390 -11.17 9.15 6.84
CA THR A 390 -11.34 9.94 5.61
C THR A 390 -10.21 10.95 5.38
N PHE A 391 -9.57 11.47 6.43
CA PHE A 391 -8.47 12.45 6.31
C PHE A 391 -7.16 11.84 5.78
N ARG A 392 -7.06 10.51 5.76
CA ARG A 392 -5.96 9.78 5.12
C ARG A 392 -6.12 9.67 3.61
N GLN A 393 -7.32 9.94 3.07
CA GLN A 393 -7.55 9.99 1.63
C GLN A 393 -6.65 11.07 1.02
N GLY A 394 -6.09 10.79 -0.15
CA GLY A 394 -5.40 11.79 -0.97
C GLY A 394 -6.36 12.83 -1.54
N MET A 395 -5.84 13.69 -2.40
CA MET A 395 -6.64 14.71 -3.10
C MET A 395 -6.45 14.63 -4.60
N VAL A 396 -7.44 15.08 -5.34
CA VAL A 396 -7.23 15.52 -6.72
C VAL A 396 -6.97 17.01 -6.70
N CYS A 397 -5.81 17.43 -7.19
CA CYS A 397 -5.46 18.84 -7.19
C CYS A 397 -6.34 19.62 -8.17
N HIS A 398 -7.29 20.37 -7.64
CA HIS A 398 -8.09 21.41 -8.28
C HIS A 398 -7.33 22.57 -8.93
N ARG A 399 -5.99 22.59 -9.00
CA ARG A 399 -5.26 23.45 -9.96
C ARG A 399 -4.89 22.73 -11.24
N CYS A 400 -4.37 21.50 -11.13
CA CYS A 400 -3.77 20.80 -12.26
C CYS A 400 -4.44 19.47 -12.64
N GLY A 401 -5.41 18.99 -11.87
CA GLY A 401 -6.06 17.68 -12.04
C GLY A 401 -5.26 16.48 -11.48
N GLY A 402 -4.06 16.71 -10.97
CA GLY A 402 -3.16 15.65 -10.51
C GLY A 402 -3.57 15.01 -9.18
N CYS A 403 -3.74 13.70 -9.17
CA CYS A 403 -3.94 12.91 -7.96
C CYS A 403 -2.68 12.91 -7.10
N SER A 404 -2.86 13.19 -5.81
CA SER A 404 -1.77 13.27 -4.83
C SER A 404 -2.14 12.48 -3.58
N SER A 405 -1.20 11.71 -3.02
CA SER A 405 -1.43 11.02 -1.75
C SER A 405 -1.42 12.02 -0.59
N ARG A 406 -2.16 11.70 0.47
CA ARG A 406 -1.94 12.32 1.78
C ARG A 406 -0.57 11.86 2.28
N ARG A 407 0.50 12.64 2.06
CA ARG A 407 1.87 12.29 2.48
C ARG A 407 2.26 12.97 3.79
N PHE A 408 1.86 14.22 3.98
CA PHE A 408 2.24 15.02 5.15
C PHE A 408 1.13 15.03 6.18
N TRP A 409 1.50 15.03 7.46
CA TRP A 409 0.55 15.03 8.56
C TRP A 409 -0.29 16.31 8.59
N THR A 410 0.27 17.46 8.20
CA THR A 410 -0.38 18.77 8.33
C THR A 410 -1.08 19.25 7.07
N HIS A 411 -0.84 18.65 5.91
CA HIS A 411 -1.36 19.15 4.63
C HIS A 411 -1.33 18.09 3.52
N TRP A 412 -2.10 18.34 2.46
CA TRP A 412 -1.91 17.71 1.16
C TRP A 412 -1.06 18.63 0.30
N GLN A 413 -0.04 18.07 -0.33
CA GLN A 413 0.77 18.76 -1.31
C GLN A 413 0.56 18.09 -2.66
N CYS A 414 0.42 18.89 -3.72
CA CYS A 414 0.32 18.36 -5.06
C CYS A 414 1.63 17.64 -5.43
N GLU A 415 1.52 16.41 -5.94
CA GLU A 415 2.67 15.62 -6.36
C GLU A 415 3.15 15.97 -7.78
N ASN A 416 2.41 16.81 -8.51
CA ASN A 416 2.85 17.32 -9.80
C ASN A 416 4.02 18.30 -9.59
N PRO A 417 5.24 18.05 -10.12
CA PRO A 417 6.38 18.94 -9.95
C PRO A 417 6.13 20.36 -10.48
N ASP A 418 5.24 20.50 -11.47
CA ASP A 418 4.88 21.78 -12.07
C ASP A 418 3.74 22.50 -11.32
N CYS A 419 3.35 22.02 -10.13
CA CYS A 419 2.27 22.59 -9.35
C CYS A 419 2.60 22.63 -7.86
N GLU A 420 2.77 23.84 -7.33
CA GLU A 420 3.09 24.09 -5.92
C GLU A 420 1.85 24.12 -5.00
N TYR A 421 0.71 23.57 -5.46
CA TYR A 421 -0.53 23.67 -4.73
C TYR A 421 -0.48 22.87 -3.41
N ILE A 422 -0.88 23.54 -2.32
CA ILE A 422 -0.95 22.96 -0.97
C ILE A 422 -2.33 23.24 -0.38
N HIS A 423 -2.99 22.17 0.06
CA HIS A 423 -4.24 22.20 0.82
C HIS A 423 -3.93 21.86 2.28
N LYS A 424 -4.12 22.80 3.20
CA LYS A 424 -3.89 22.55 4.63
C LYS A 424 -4.89 21.52 5.14
N ALA A 425 -4.52 20.69 6.12
CA ALA A 425 -5.54 19.96 6.88
C ALA A 425 -6.02 20.80 8.05
N GLY A 426 -7.34 20.91 8.19
CA GLY A 426 -7.98 21.47 9.38
C GLY A 426 -7.98 20.45 10.51
N MET A 427 -6.80 20.07 10.99
CA MET A 427 -6.69 19.23 12.18
C MET A 427 -6.94 20.08 13.42
N ILE A 428 -7.75 19.56 14.33
CA ILE A 428 -7.96 20.16 15.64
C ILE A 428 -7.55 19.14 16.69
N LYS A 429 -7.06 19.67 17.81
CA LYS A 429 -6.79 18.87 19.00
C LYS A 429 -7.98 17.99 19.36
N TYR A 430 -7.77 16.69 19.34
CA TYR A 430 -8.69 15.68 19.81
C TYR A 430 -8.83 15.80 21.33
N PRO A 431 -10.03 16.13 21.84
CA PRO A 431 -10.22 16.43 23.24
C PRO A 431 -9.83 15.24 24.13
N LEU A 432 -8.99 15.48 25.14
CA LEU A 432 -8.62 14.47 26.13
C LEU A 432 -9.85 13.78 26.76
N LYS A 433 -10.95 14.52 26.96
CA LYS A 433 -12.23 13.96 27.44
C LYS A 433 -12.73 12.81 26.55
N ASN A 434 -12.58 12.90 25.23
CA ASN A 434 -13.02 11.88 24.29
C ASN A 434 -12.12 10.65 24.39
N VAL A 435 -10.80 10.85 24.45
CA VAL A 435 -9.81 9.79 24.71
C VAL A 435 -10.15 9.02 26.00
N LEU A 436 -10.51 9.73 27.08
CA LEU A 436 -10.91 9.10 28.35
C LEU A 436 -12.21 8.31 28.23
N ILE A 437 -13.18 8.81 27.45
CA ILE A 437 -14.45 8.10 27.17
C ILE A 437 -14.18 6.80 26.40
N GLU A 438 -13.38 6.87 25.33
CA GLU A 438 -13.00 5.71 24.52
C GLU A 438 -12.28 4.65 25.35
N ASN A 439 -11.29 5.06 26.14
CA ASN A 439 -10.56 4.17 27.04
C ASN A 439 -11.50 3.50 28.06
N LYS A 440 -12.48 4.24 28.61
CA LYS A 440 -13.49 3.68 29.52
C LYS A 440 -14.42 2.70 28.79
N ALA A 441 -14.82 3.01 27.56
CA ALA A 441 -15.65 2.13 26.73
C ALA A 441 -14.92 0.81 26.42
N LEU A 442 -13.65 0.86 26.02
CA LEU A 442 -12.84 -0.33 25.76
C LEU A 442 -12.68 -1.19 27.02
N LYS A 443 -12.41 -0.58 28.19
CA LYS A 443 -12.33 -1.30 29.47
C LYS A 443 -13.65 -2.03 29.79
N LYS A 444 -14.80 -1.38 29.57
CA LYS A 444 -16.12 -2.00 29.76
C LYS A 444 -16.35 -3.17 28.78
N LEU A 445 -15.98 -3.00 27.52
CA LEU A 445 -16.12 -4.04 26.50
C LEU A 445 -15.31 -5.30 26.89
N LYS A 446 -14.05 -5.10 27.30
CA LYS A 446 -13.18 -6.20 27.78
C LYS A 446 -13.72 -6.87 29.04
N ALA A 447 -14.27 -6.11 29.99
CA ALA A 447 -14.90 -6.67 31.19
C ALA A 447 -16.15 -7.53 30.87
N ARG A 448 -16.97 -7.10 29.90
CA ARG A 448 -18.15 -7.87 29.44
C ARG A 448 -17.74 -9.16 28.72
N SER A 449 -16.70 -9.11 27.88
CA SER A 449 -16.17 -10.31 27.20
C SER A 449 -15.69 -11.37 28.22
N LYS A 450 -15.10 -10.95 29.35
CA LYS A 450 -14.73 -11.85 30.45
C LYS A 450 -15.94 -12.45 31.18
N SER A 451 -17.02 -11.69 31.36
CA SER A 451 -18.25 -12.16 32.00
C SER A 451 -19.01 -13.23 31.21
N CYS A 452 -18.87 -13.28 29.89
CA CYS A 452 -19.51 -14.30 29.05
C CYS A 452 -18.65 -15.57 28.86
N ARG A 453 -17.39 -15.59 29.33
CA ARG A 453 -16.52 -16.77 29.34
C ARG A 453 -16.51 -17.46 30.72
N SER A 454 -17.65 -17.52 31.40
CA SER A 454 -17.81 -18.20 32.70
C SER A 454 -17.81 -19.72 32.53
N SER A 455 -16.62 -20.31 32.37
CA SER A 455 -16.38 -21.72 32.70
C SER A 455 -14.99 -22.00 33.28
N PHE A 456 -14.11 -20.99 33.41
CA PHE A 456 -12.81 -21.16 34.06
C PHE A 456 -12.47 -19.97 34.96
N PRO A 457 -12.02 -20.19 36.21
CA PRO A 457 -11.61 -19.11 37.09
C PRO A 457 -10.23 -18.61 36.67
N SER A 458 -10.14 -17.37 36.17
CA SER A 458 -8.85 -16.66 36.13
C SER A 458 -9.02 -15.30 36.82
N GLN A 459 -8.35 -15.14 37.96
CA GLN A 459 -8.39 -13.97 38.84
C GLN A 459 -7.48 -12.84 38.33
N SER A 460 -7.54 -12.45 37.05
CA SER A 460 -6.81 -11.25 36.61
C SER A 460 -7.65 -10.28 35.78
N SER A 461 -7.62 -9.02 36.19
CA SER A 461 -8.23 -7.85 35.55
C SER A 461 -7.54 -7.45 34.24
N ASP A 462 -6.61 -8.27 33.73
CA ASP A 462 -5.68 -7.93 32.65
C ASP A 462 -6.36 -7.85 31.27
N PRO A 463 -6.19 -6.78 30.48
CA PRO A 463 -6.79 -6.63 29.16
C PRO A 463 -6.03 -7.36 28.02
N PHE A 464 -5.16 -8.31 28.35
CA PHE A 464 -4.47 -9.18 27.40
C PHE A 464 -5.42 -10.30 26.96
N GLU A 465 -5.76 -10.36 25.69
CA GLU A 465 -6.47 -11.50 25.12
C GLU A 465 -5.42 -12.50 24.64
N LEU A 466 -5.04 -13.40 25.54
CA LEU A 466 -4.10 -14.47 25.25
C LEU A 466 -4.80 -15.45 24.31
N SER A 467 -4.38 -15.53 23.04
CA SER A 467 -4.66 -16.71 22.22
C SER A 467 -3.85 -17.87 22.81
N LYS A 468 -4.41 -18.56 23.82
CA LYS A 468 -3.95 -19.84 24.43
C LYS A 468 -2.51 -20.25 24.08
N HIS A 469 -1.50 -19.54 24.58
CA HIS A 469 -0.12 -20.04 24.54
C HIS A 469 0.18 -20.67 25.89
N ASP A 470 0.27 -22.00 25.90
CA ASP A 470 0.71 -22.80 27.03
C ASP A 470 2.20 -22.49 27.29
N GLY A 471 2.49 -21.55 28.21
CA GLY A 471 3.87 -21.24 28.59
C GLY A 471 4.16 -19.80 29.04
N LEU A 472 3.25 -18.84 28.78
CA LEU A 472 3.47 -17.45 29.20
C LEU A 472 3.29 -17.33 30.72
N LYS A 473 4.36 -17.02 31.45
CA LYS A 473 4.34 -16.83 32.91
C LYS A 473 4.28 -15.34 33.26
N ARG A 474 3.23 -14.91 33.96
CA ARG A 474 3.17 -13.58 34.57
C ARG A 474 3.85 -13.62 35.94
N ILE A 475 4.68 -12.63 36.20
CA ILE A 475 5.31 -12.39 37.51
C ILE A 475 4.48 -11.35 38.27
N GLU A 476 4.58 -11.37 39.61
CA GLU A 476 3.89 -10.45 40.51
C GLU A 476 4.00 -8.98 40.08
N ASP A 477 2.93 -8.23 40.33
CA ASP A 477 2.87 -6.81 40.00
C ASP A 477 3.78 -6.00 40.92
N ARG A 478 4.72 -5.25 40.35
CA ARG A 478 5.51 -4.25 41.09
C ARG A 478 4.85 -2.88 41.02
N LYS A 479 5.12 -2.05 42.03
CA LYS A 479 4.69 -0.66 42.05
C LYS A 479 5.90 0.27 41.92
N TYR A 480 5.85 1.14 40.92
CA TYR A 480 6.79 2.24 40.74
C TYR A 480 6.05 3.56 40.97
N GLY A 481 5.90 3.95 42.23
CA GLY A 481 5.04 5.08 42.60
C GLY A 481 3.60 4.84 42.16
N ALA A 482 3.11 5.65 41.21
CA ALA A 482 1.76 5.55 40.64
C ALA A 482 1.65 4.60 39.43
N TYR A 483 2.74 3.94 39.03
CA TYR A 483 2.72 2.91 38.00
C TYR A 483 2.55 1.52 38.61
N THR A 484 1.66 0.72 38.03
CA THR A 484 1.61 -0.73 38.25
C THR A 484 2.32 -1.42 37.10
N ALA A 485 3.37 -2.18 37.38
CA ALA A 485 4.12 -2.93 36.38
C ALA A 485 3.75 -4.41 36.43
N ALA A 486 3.37 -4.96 35.28
CA ALA A 486 3.14 -6.39 35.09
C ALA A 486 4.21 -6.95 34.14
N THR A 487 4.98 -7.93 34.58
CA THR A 487 6.03 -8.58 33.77
C THR A 487 5.57 -9.94 33.30
N TYR A 488 5.78 -10.23 32.01
CA TYR A 488 5.50 -11.50 31.36
C TYR A 488 6.80 -12.09 30.83
N LEU A 489 7.02 -13.36 31.11
CA LEU A 489 8.12 -14.14 30.54
C LEU A 489 7.70 -14.71 29.20
N LEU A 490 8.52 -14.48 28.17
CA LEU A 490 8.32 -15.02 26.84
C LEU A 490 8.93 -16.42 26.76
N PRO A 491 8.13 -17.46 26.45
CA PRO A 491 8.65 -18.82 26.29
C PRO A 491 9.37 -19.00 24.95
N GLY A 492 10.46 -19.75 24.96
CA GLY A 492 11.11 -20.32 23.78
C GLY A 492 10.56 -21.70 23.41
N PRO A 493 11.13 -22.34 22.37
CA PRO A 493 10.66 -23.63 21.85
C PRO A 493 10.66 -24.76 22.89
N ASP A 494 11.61 -24.71 23.83
CA ASP A 494 11.81 -25.71 24.88
C ASP A 494 11.22 -25.25 26.23
N LYS A 495 10.34 -24.23 26.21
CA LYS A 495 9.72 -23.58 27.38
C LYS A 495 10.71 -22.86 28.31
N GLU A 496 11.93 -22.64 27.85
CA GLU A 496 12.89 -21.73 28.45
C GLU A 496 12.40 -20.28 28.31
N THR A 497 12.90 -19.38 29.17
CA THR A 497 12.58 -17.95 29.04
C THR A 497 13.58 -17.30 28.09
N ILE A 498 13.10 -16.74 26.99
CA ILE A 498 13.94 -16.09 25.95
C ILE A 498 13.88 -14.56 26.00
N GLY A 499 13.06 -14.00 26.88
CA GLY A 499 12.91 -12.56 27.06
C GLY A 499 11.75 -12.20 27.96
N THR A 500 11.53 -10.90 28.16
CA THR A 500 10.37 -10.40 28.91
C THR A 500 9.64 -9.29 28.18
N VAL A 501 8.36 -9.14 28.53
CA VAL A 501 7.59 -7.94 28.25
C VAL A 501 7.12 -7.38 29.59
N THR A 502 7.47 -6.13 29.89
CA THR A 502 6.99 -5.46 31.11
C THR A 502 6.07 -4.31 30.72
N ILE A 503 4.84 -4.33 31.25
CA ILE A 503 3.82 -3.32 30.96
C ILE A 503 3.67 -2.42 32.18
N LEU A 504 4.09 -1.16 32.06
CA LEU A 504 3.88 -0.13 33.07
C LEU A 504 2.54 0.56 32.80
N ARG A 505 1.60 0.44 33.73
CA ARG A 505 0.29 1.09 33.67
C ARG A 505 0.23 2.25 34.64
N SER A 506 0.10 3.45 34.11
CA SER A 506 -0.16 4.66 34.90
C SER A 506 -1.63 4.76 35.33
N ASP A 507 -1.88 5.58 36.35
CA ASP A 507 -3.21 6.01 36.75
C ASP A 507 -3.52 7.44 36.27
N SER A 508 -4.77 7.87 36.49
CA SER A 508 -5.20 9.23 36.13
C SER A 508 -4.49 10.31 36.92
N THR A 509 -3.95 9.99 38.11
CA THR A 509 -3.29 10.96 38.98
C THR A 509 -1.97 11.40 38.38
N ILE A 510 -1.11 10.46 37.99
CA ILE A 510 0.20 10.77 37.42
C ILE A 510 0.10 11.26 35.97
N ASN A 511 -0.90 10.81 35.21
CA ASN A 511 -1.13 11.29 33.85
C ASN A 511 -1.46 12.79 33.81
N GLY A 512 -2.28 13.27 34.75
CA GLY A 512 -2.75 14.66 34.81
C GLY A 512 -1.82 15.63 35.55
N GLN A 513 -0.70 15.17 36.10
CA GLN A 513 0.27 16.07 36.74
C GLN A 513 0.92 17.03 35.72
N PRO A 514 1.43 18.19 36.15
CA PRO A 514 2.22 19.05 35.28
C PRO A 514 3.39 18.27 34.67
N GLY A 515 3.46 18.24 33.34
CA GLY A 515 4.46 17.44 32.64
C GLY A 515 4.16 15.93 32.60
N GLY A 516 2.96 15.48 33.00
CA GLY A 516 2.51 14.10 32.85
C GLY A 516 2.20 13.71 31.39
N ALA A 517 1.66 12.50 31.22
CA ALA A 517 1.32 11.91 29.92
C ALA A 517 0.23 12.70 29.17
N ASP A 518 -0.76 13.24 29.89
CA ASP A 518 -1.84 14.03 29.28
C ASP A 518 -1.28 15.32 28.66
N SER A 519 -0.40 16.01 29.39
CA SER A 519 0.29 17.21 28.88
C SER A 519 1.23 16.88 27.71
N LEU A 520 1.89 15.72 27.72
CA LEU A 520 2.72 15.28 26.59
C LEU A 520 1.87 15.00 25.34
N TRP A 521 0.72 14.35 25.49
CA TRP A 521 -0.23 14.12 24.41
C TRP A 521 -0.68 15.44 23.77
N GLU A 522 -1.17 16.39 24.57
CA GLU A 522 -1.63 17.70 24.09
C GLU A 522 -0.53 18.49 23.36
N GLN A 523 0.72 18.36 23.81
CA GLN A 523 1.87 18.97 23.16
C GLN A 523 2.21 18.31 21.82
N LEU A 524 2.17 16.97 21.75
CA LEU A 524 2.45 16.26 20.49
C LEU A 524 1.35 16.53 19.46
N GLU A 525 0.10 16.51 19.88
CA GLU A 525 -1.03 16.78 19.00
C GLU A 525 -1.07 18.23 18.51
N GLY A 526 -0.70 19.19 19.37
CA GLY A 526 -0.70 20.60 19.05
C GLY A 526 0.54 21.12 18.33
N ASN A 527 1.53 20.28 18.04
CA ASN A 527 2.81 20.70 17.48
C ASN A 527 2.89 20.37 15.98
N GLU A 528 2.82 21.41 15.16
CA GLU A 528 2.94 21.29 13.70
C GLU A 528 4.38 21.01 13.24
N ASP A 529 5.39 21.28 14.08
CA ASP A 529 6.82 21.16 13.77
C ASP A 529 7.35 19.72 13.96
N LEU A 530 6.47 18.74 14.13
CA LEU A 530 6.85 17.32 14.23
C LEU A 530 7.17 16.69 12.88
N ASP A 531 6.81 17.35 11.76
CA ASP A 531 7.17 16.97 10.39
C ASP A 531 6.91 15.48 10.11
N LEU A 532 5.76 15.02 10.59
CA LEU A 532 5.30 13.66 10.40
C LEU A 532 4.91 13.44 8.93
N LYS A 533 5.48 12.40 8.31
CA LYS A 533 5.20 12.03 6.92
C LYS A 533 4.98 10.53 6.76
N ARG A 534 4.17 10.15 5.78
CA ARG A 534 4.10 8.75 5.32
C ARG A 534 5.31 8.46 4.45
N ASN A 535 5.97 7.34 4.76
CA ASN A 535 7.22 6.96 4.12
C ASN A 535 7.00 5.79 3.14
N PRO A 536 7.79 5.68 2.06
CA PRO A 536 7.62 4.63 1.06
C PRO A 536 8.10 3.27 1.58
N VAL A 537 7.16 2.33 1.76
CA VAL A 537 7.44 0.94 2.14
C VAL A 537 8.01 0.14 0.99
N ARG A 538 7.62 0.46 -0.25
CA ARG A 538 8.08 -0.24 -1.45
C ARG A 538 8.33 0.74 -2.57
N HIS A 539 9.34 0.44 -3.38
CA HIS A 539 9.66 1.13 -4.64
C HIS A 539 9.69 2.68 -4.51
N PRO A 540 10.48 3.23 -3.58
CA PRO A 540 10.54 4.67 -3.34
C PRO A 540 10.78 5.44 -4.65
N GLY A 541 9.99 6.48 -4.88
CA GLY A 541 10.10 7.35 -6.06
C GLY A 541 9.63 6.73 -7.39
N ARG A 542 9.27 5.45 -7.45
CA ARG A 542 8.80 4.79 -8.68
C ARG A 542 7.29 4.93 -8.87
N SER A 543 6.79 4.66 -10.07
CA SER A 543 5.34 4.67 -10.36
C SER A 543 4.53 3.67 -9.52
N SER A 544 5.20 2.65 -8.99
CA SER A 544 4.67 1.60 -8.11
C SER A 544 5.03 1.80 -6.63
N GLU A 545 5.41 3.03 -6.24
CA GLU A 545 5.64 3.40 -4.84
C GLU A 545 4.43 2.99 -3.98
N ILE A 546 4.68 2.49 -2.77
CA ILE A 546 3.64 2.20 -1.78
C ILE A 546 4.03 2.89 -0.48
N LEU A 547 3.12 3.67 0.10
CA LEU A 547 3.37 4.42 1.33
C LEU A 547 2.88 3.65 2.57
N THR A 548 3.48 3.92 3.72
CA THR A 548 3.01 3.47 5.05
C THR A 548 1.56 3.90 5.28
N ARG A 549 0.86 3.28 6.24
CA ARG A 549 -0.44 3.79 6.71
C ARG A 549 -0.25 4.93 7.72
N HIS A 550 0.54 4.67 8.75
CA HIS A 550 0.97 5.66 9.75
C HIS A 550 1.87 6.75 9.15
N PHE A 551 1.93 7.89 9.82
CA PHE A 551 2.89 8.95 9.58
C PHE A 551 4.03 8.78 10.59
N GLY A 552 5.27 8.96 10.17
CA GLY A 552 6.42 8.71 11.02
C GLY A 552 7.57 9.67 10.78
N LYS A 553 8.32 9.94 11.85
CA LYS A 553 9.62 10.61 11.85
C LYS A 553 10.55 9.93 12.83
N ASN A 554 11.80 9.76 12.45
CA ASN A 554 12.81 9.14 13.29
C ASN A 554 13.72 10.19 13.95
N TYR A 555 14.16 9.91 15.16
CA TYR A 555 15.11 10.72 15.92
C TYR A 555 16.25 9.86 16.45
N GLY A 556 17.47 10.40 16.47
CA GLY A 556 18.67 9.68 16.92
C GLY A 556 19.40 8.97 15.79
N SER A 557 19.89 7.76 16.05
CA SER A 557 20.58 6.92 15.06
C SER A 557 19.67 6.68 13.83
N PRO A 558 20.20 6.52 12.60
CA PRO A 558 19.37 6.21 11.45
C PRO A 558 18.71 4.83 11.62
N TYR A 559 17.37 4.78 11.76
CA TYR A 559 16.60 3.54 11.83
C TYR A 559 16.63 2.78 10.51
N LYS A 560 16.89 1.48 10.56
CA LYS A 560 16.86 0.57 9.40
C LYS A 560 15.59 -0.30 9.38
N PHE A 561 14.43 0.32 9.46
CA PHE A 561 13.17 -0.37 9.18
C PHE A 561 13.12 -0.88 7.73
N VAL A 562 12.14 -1.73 7.40
CA VAL A 562 11.75 -2.05 6.01
C VAL A 562 11.53 -0.76 5.18
N VAL A 563 11.26 0.36 5.84
CA VAL A 563 11.18 1.72 5.28
C VAL A 563 12.28 2.60 5.86
N SER A 564 13.20 3.09 5.04
CA SER A 564 14.13 4.13 5.51
C SER A 564 13.35 5.42 5.84
N VAL A 565 13.37 5.81 7.12
CA VAL A 565 12.84 7.09 7.60
C VAL A 565 14.01 8.04 7.80
N GLU A 566 13.88 9.28 7.30
CA GLU A 566 14.86 10.33 7.53
C GLU A 566 14.98 10.63 9.03
N SER A 567 16.20 10.53 9.57
CA SER A 567 16.47 10.68 11.00
C SER A 567 17.01 12.06 11.34
N SER A 568 16.46 12.70 12.37
CA SER A 568 17.01 13.92 12.96
C SER A 568 17.81 13.61 14.24
N ALA A 569 18.93 14.29 14.49
CA ALA A 569 19.67 14.09 15.74
C ALA A 569 18.83 14.49 16.97
N PHE A 570 18.98 13.78 18.10
CA PHE A 570 18.27 14.12 19.34
C PHE A 570 18.50 15.55 19.81
N LYS A 571 19.70 16.10 19.60
CA LYS A 571 20.04 17.49 19.98
C LYS A 571 19.10 18.53 19.34
N GLY A 572 18.54 18.24 18.17
CA GLY A 572 17.59 19.10 17.46
C GLY A 572 16.12 18.65 17.59
N ALA A 573 15.83 17.62 18.39
CA ALA A 573 14.49 17.09 18.52
C ALA A 573 13.57 18.06 19.30
N PRO A 574 12.28 18.17 18.93
CA PRO A 574 11.31 18.98 19.67
C PRO A 574 11.20 18.54 21.14
N GLN A 575 10.91 19.50 22.03
CA GLN A 575 10.75 19.25 23.48
C GLN A 575 9.80 18.08 23.81
N PRO A 576 8.63 17.92 23.15
CA PRO A 576 7.76 16.78 23.42
C PRO A 576 8.41 15.43 23.10
N ILE A 577 9.24 15.36 22.05
CA ILE A 577 9.97 14.13 21.67
C ILE A 577 11.04 13.79 22.72
N LEU A 578 11.82 14.78 23.16
CA LEU A 578 12.81 14.57 24.22
C LEU A 578 12.16 14.13 25.53
N LYS A 579 11.00 14.69 25.86
CA LYS A 579 10.24 14.30 27.04
C LYS A 579 9.73 12.85 26.94
N ALA A 580 9.24 12.43 25.77
CA ALA A 580 8.86 11.04 25.52
C ALA A 580 10.06 10.09 25.68
N LEU A 581 11.23 10.46 25.15
CA LEU A 581 12.48 9.72 25.30
C LEU A 581 12.86 9.58 26.78
N MET A 582 12.80 10.65 27.56
CA MET A 582 13.11 10.63 29.00
C MET A 582 12.15 9.73 29.79
N MET A 583 10.85 9.74 29.46
CA MET A 583 9.87 8.84 30.10
C MET A 583 10.17 7.36 29.82
N MET A 584 10.52 7.03 28.58
CA MET A 584 10.91 5.66 28.21
C MET A 584 12.24 5.28 28.84
N THR A 585 13.22 6.20 28.88
CA THR A 585 14.54 5.99 29.51
C THR A 585 14.38 5.66 30.98
N TRP A 586 13.62 6.46 31.73
CA TRP A 586 13.29 6.17 33.13
C TRP A 586 12.62 4.80 33.30
N ALA A 587 11.66 4.45 32.43
CA ALA A 587 10.98 3.16 32.51
C ALA A 587 11.96 2.00 32.25
N GLY A 588 12.83 2.13 31.25
CA GLY A 588 13.88 1.17 30.93
C GLY A 588 14.85 0.98 32.08
N GLU A 589 15.41 2.06 32.63
CA GLU A 589 16.30 2.03 33.79
C GLU A 589 15.66 1.31 34.99
N LYS A 590 14.40 1.66 35.31
CA LYS A 590 13.70 1.05 36.46
C LYS A 590 13.41 -0.42 36.26
N VAL A 591 12.91 -0.80 35.09
CA VAL A 591 12.62 -2.21 34.80
C VAL A 591 13.90 -3.03 34.80
N ILE A 592 14.94 -2.58 34.09
CA ILE A 592 16.21 -3.32 33.97
C ILE A 592 16.92 -3.44 35.32
N SER A 593 16.96 -2.37 36.12
CA SER A 593 17.55 -2.42 37.46
C SER A 593 16.85 -3.44 38.37
N ASP A 594 15.53 -3.55 38.25
CA ASP A 594 14.73 -4.46 39.08
C ASP A 594 14.71 -5.90 38.55
N MET A 595 15.03 -6.13 37.27
CA MET A 595 15.01 -7.47 36.67
C MET A 595 15.98 -8.42 37.35
N ALA A 596 17.10 -7.91 37.87
CA ALA A 596 18.06 -8.71 38.64
C ALA A 596 17.43 -9.37 39.89
N ASP A 597 16.44 -8.71 40.51
CA ASP A 597 15.72 -9.25 41.68
C ASP A 597 14.57 -10.19 41.30
N ILE A 598 14.02 -10.04 40.10
CA ILE A 598 12.86 -10.80 39.60
C ILE A 598 13.29 -12.20 39.14
N VAL A 599 14.55 -12.35 38.77
CA VAL A 599 15.07 -13.48 38.00
C VAL A 599 16.02 -14.29 38.88
N THR A 600 15.48 -15.14 39.74
CA THR A 600 16.29 -15.88 40.72
C THR A 600 16.48 -17.37 40.42
N GLU A 601 15.78 -18.00 39.46
CA GLU A 601 15.86 -19.47 39.30
C GLU A 601 15.87 -20.06 37.86
N ALA A 602 15.67 -19.29 36.78
CA ALA A 602 15.38 -19.90 35.45
C ALA A 602 16.02 -19.23 34.22
N TRP A 603 17.07 -18.43 34.40
CA TRP A 603 17.53 -17.50 33.37
C TRP A 603 19.01 -17.66 33.05
N ASP A 604 19.37 -17.65 31.76
CA ASP A 604 20.76 -17.49 31.30
C ASP A 604 21.14 -16.00 31.45
N PRO A 605 22.05 -15.62 32.37
CA PRO A 605 22.41 -14.22 32.64
C PRO A 605 22.83 -13.40 31.41
N ALA A 606 23.09 -14.04 30.27
CA ALA A 606 23.32 -13.39 28.99
C ALA A 606 22.05 -12.79 28.33
N LEU A 607 20.83 -13.16 28.76
CA LEU A 607 19.57 -12.78 28.09
C LEU A 607 18.85 -11.52 28.66
N VAL A 608 19.12 -11.05 29.91
CA VAL A 608 18.74 -9.68 30.36
C VAL A 608 20.02 -8.87 30.42
N PRO A 609 20.05 -7.64 29.87
CA PRO A 609 21.12 -6.71 30.16
C PRO A 609 21.17 -6.42 31.67
N ASN A 610 22.27 -6.75 32.35
CA ASN A 610 22.46 -6.35 33.76
C ASN A 610 22.71 -4.83 33.92
N VAL A 611 22.84 -4.12 32.80
CA VAL A 611 23.07 -2.69 32.72
C VAL A 611 22.13 -2.13 31.66
N TYR A 612 21.35 -1.12 32.04
CA TYR A 612 20.53 -0.39 31.09
C TYR A 612 21.42 0.31 30.05
N GLN A 613 21.03 0.21 28.78
CA GLN A 613 21.67 0.93 27.69
C GLN A 613 20.72 2.04 27.23
N ASP A 614 21.25 3.25 27.10
CA ASP A 614 20.48 4.39 26.59
C ASP A 614 19.88 4.07 25.23
N PHE A 615 18.63 4.50 25.01
CA PHE A 615 18.02 4.42 23.69
C PHE A 615 18.80 5.30 22.71
N ASN A 616 19.35 4.68 21.68
CA ASN A 616 20.05 5.35 20.60
C ASN A 616 19.11 5.91 19.52
N GLU A 617 17.81 5.59 19.61
CA GLU A 617 16.81 5.91 18.59
C GLU A 617 15.40 6.08 19.18
N LEU A 618 14.59 6.93 18.55
CA LEU A 618 13.16 7.08 18.81
C LEU A 618 12.38 7.28 17.51
N LEU A 619 11.56 6.28 17.17
CA LEU A 619 10.56 6.38 16.11
C LEU A 619 9.27 6.99 16.64
N HIS A 620 8.91 8.19 16.16
CA HIS A 620 7.65 8.83 16.47
C HIS A 620 6.61 8.54 15.39
N LEU A 621 5.48 7.93 15.77
CA LEU A 621 4.40 7.55 14.87
C LEU A 621 3.10 8.27 15.21
N GLY A 622 2.50 8.91 14.20
CA GLY A 622 1.14 9.45 14.22
C GLY A 622 0.17 8.50 13.51
N TYR A 623 -0.96 8.23 14.15
CA TYR A 623 -2.01 7.35 13.66
C TYR A 623 -3.31 8.14 13.48
N MET A 624 -3.93 8.01 12.32
CA MET A 624 -5.33 8.32 12.07
C MET A 624 -6.21 7.11 12.45
N GLU A 625 -7.52 7.31 12.49
CA GLU A 625 -8.50 6.27 12.79
C GLU A 625 -8.26 5.02 11.91
N LYS A 626 -8.17 3.85 12.56
CA LYS A 626 -7.89 2.56 11.92
C LYS A 626 -6.56 2.48 11.16
N ASP A 627 -5.62 3.39 11.40
CA ASP A 627 -4.23 3.13 11.03
C ASP A 627 -3.70 1.93 11.82
N LYS A 628 -2.73 1.26 11.21
CA LYS A 628 -1.99 0.17 11.81
C LYS A 628 -0.57 0.15 11.29
N ILE A 629 0.30 -0.50 12.06
CA ILE A 629 1.58 -0.99 11.60
C ILE A 629 1.50 -2.52 11.61
N ASP A 630 1.90 -3.16 10.52
CA ASP A 630 1.94 -4.62 10.46
C ASP A 630 3.15 -5.15 11.24
N TYR A 631 3.18 -6.47 11.48
CA TYR A 631 4.28 -7.13 12.19
C TYR A 631 5.63 -6.77 11.56
N HIS A 632 6.56 -6.37 12.41
CA HIS A 632 7.94 -6.07 12.09
C HIS A 632 8.85 -6.62 13.19
N ASP A 633 10.15 -6.53 12.96
CA ASP A 633 11.19 -7.05 13.82
C ASP A 633 12.18 -5.92 14.11
N ASP A 634 12.44 -5.66 15.39
CA ASP A 634 13.41 -4.66 15.87
C ASP A 634 14.72 -5.35 16.30
N GLY A 635 15.11 -6.40 15.55
CA GLY A 635 16.25 -7.26 15.84
C GLY A 635 17.53 -6.84 15.10
N GLU A 636 17.61 -5.60 14.62
CA GLU A 636 18.78 -5.08 13.91
C GLU A 636 20.01 -5.01 14.83
N SER A 637 21.19 -5.30 14.29
CA SER A 637 22.45 -5.32 15.03
C SER A 637 22.84 -3.98 15.67
N GLU A 638 22.30 -2.89 15.14
CA GLU A 638 22.53 -1.52 15.59
C GLU A 638 21.61 -1.09 16.74
N LEU A 639 20.54 -1.86 17.02
CA LEU A 639 19.64 -1.59 18.14
C LEU A 639 20.11 -2.30 19.40
N GLY A 640 19.83 -1.66 20.54
CA GLY A 640 20.11 -2.24 21.84
C GLY A 640 19.16 -3.41 22.16
N PRO A 641 19.47 -4.21 23.19
CA PRO A 641 18.68 -5.37 23.61
C PRO A 641 17.32 -5.01 24.27
N THR A 642 16.98 -3.72 24.34
CA THR A 642 15.76 -3.22 24.98
C THR A 642 15.01 -2.33 24.01
N VAL A 643 13.76 -2.70 23.74
CA VAL A 643 12.81 -1.89 22.98
C VAL A 643 11.73 -1.40 23.95
N ALA A 644 11.41 -0.11 23.88
CA ALA A 644 10.34 0.48 24.65
C ALA A 644 9.33 1.16 23.73
N THR A 645 8.06 1.14 24.13
CA THR A 645 7.00 1.86 23.43
C THR A 645 6.18 2.67 24.41
N LEU A 646 5.96 3.94 24.07
CA LEU A 646 5.05 4.84 24.76
C LEU A 646 3.82 5.09 23.88
N SER A 647 2.66 4.60 24.32
CA SER A 647 1.38 4.85 23.65
C SER A 647 0.62 5.98 24.35
N LEU A 648 0.25 7.00 23.58
CA LEU A 648 -0.53 8.17 24.03
C LEU A 648 -1.80 8.30 23.17
N GLY A 649 -2.85 8.90 23.73
CA GLY A 649 -4.11 9.14 23.02
C GLY A 649 -5.09 7.97 23.05
N SER A 650 -5.81 7.79 21.94
CA SER A 650 -6.90 6.82 21.78
C SER A 650 -6.44 5.37 22.00
N PRO A 651 -7.36 4.48 22.44
CA PRO A 651 -7.02 3.10 22.70
C PRO A 651 -6.53 2.37 21.45
N SER A 652 -5.49 1.56 21.62
CA SER A 652 -4.90 0.73 20.56
C SER A 652 -4.62 -0.69 21.04
N THR A 653 -4.34 -1.58 20.09
CA THR A 653 -3.91 -2.95 20.37
C THR A 653 -2.50 -3.14 19.85
N MET A 654 -1.59 -3.56 20.74
CA MET A 654 -0.26 -4.03 20.39
C MET A 654 -0.26 -5.56 20.47
N SER A 655 0.34 -6.20 19.47
CA SER A 655 0.41 -7.66 19.37
C SER A 655 1.86 -8.08 19.18
N PHE A 656 2.26 -9.09 19.94
CA PHE A 656 3.57 -9.73 19.81
C PHE A 656 3.35 -11.13 19.25
N LYS A 657 4.22 -11.55 18.33
CA LYS A 657 4.15 -12.87 17.71
C LYS A 657 5.57 -13.40 17.48
N PRO A 658 5.83 -14.69 17.76
CA PRO A 658 7.07 -15.32 17.35
C PRO A 658 7.23 -15.30 15.82
N LYS A 659 8.48 -15.24 15.36
CA LYS A 659 8.77 -15.37 13.93
C LYS A 659 8.37 -16.76 13.46
N ARG A 660 7.85 -16.89 12.23
CA ARG A 660 7.43 -18.20 11.69
C ARG A 660 8.51 -19.30 11.76
N LYS A 661 9.79 -18.91 11.76
CA LYS A 661 10.95 -19.80 11.83
C LYS A 661 11.54 -19.96 13.24
N SER A 662 10.96 -19.35 14.27
CA SER A 662 11.50 -19.43 15.65
C SER A 662 11.17 -20.74 16.35
N GLY A 663 10.23 -21.54 15.82
CA GLY A 663 9.82 -22.81 16.45
C GLY A 663 8.96 -22.64 17.71
N VAL A 664 8.40 -21.44 17.94
CA VAL A 664 7.55 -21.07 19.10
C VAL A 664 6.10 -20.93 18.67
#